data_AF-A0A838JDW3-F1
#
_entry.id   AF-A0A838JDW3-F1
#
_cell.length_a   1.000
_cell.length_b   1.000
_cell.length_c   1.000
_cell.angle_alpha   90.00
_cell.angle_beta   90.00
_cell.angle_gamma   90.00
#
_symmetry.space_group_name_H-M   'P 1'
#
loop_
_entity.id
_entity.type
_entity.pdbx_description
1 polymer ?
#
loop_
_entity_poly.entity_id
_entity_poly.type
_entity_poly.pdbx_seq_one_letter_code
_entity_poly.pdbx_strand_id
1 'polypeptide(L)'
;PWAWSLIEHVASYAEYSPSGEGVHIWVRGTIPKGLKRAIPSEWNALQGNAALEMYCEGRYFTVTGNHIEGTPTTIEDRQDALNALYQSFTVQASGKRTASPDATPLPLDDALVLKKAEAASNGGKFRALFYQGSAGYTSGSEADFALCLMLAFWTGRDTAQMDRLFRRSALYREKWDSARSASTYGQDTILKAAALCDVVYDPRQNQSQLERDIDHLLERIAQQQGKVNTGRKGKPYQLKPKEVEGSKVLAYLDENEYGDARFFADAFAGQVCYDHDDKEWYLWQGHYWKRDANGRIRQLVAGVLGTLYLKAAADLNTTQAEIELQIQTLEREKAQDDGARLNSLKGKAKILAAHVEGLQTRAKGLRTAKRMNNVLTFVQSEMGTNAERWDTDPWLLAVQNGVIDLHTGEGREGNPEDYIRTVAPTEWTGLETPCPRFEQFLQEIFEDKPDREAFIAFLQRLLGYGITGLTTQHIFPIFYGEEGRNGKDTLLATLKGTLGPQVGAVSNDVFLAQDKSRSSGAATPHLCDLQGKRLVWGSETKEGDRLNIAQIKHLTGGGEISARKLHGHQYAFAPTHKLLLMTNYKPHADARDKAFWSRACLIEFGIRFVDDPHASNERIPDKNLKETLKEERSGILAWLIRGCLTWQEQGLDVPASVQLATDNYRDEEDKLLLFLQECCVVAEKAYVKAQALYTAYHTWYESNQFGGRSMNGKLFGDEMGKRFQKKHTKAGRIYQGIGLLSNDPNQETLFSDSDEGEGSVKGATDPENGDKPTSEAILEERQETKGEGCEGLRHVFSQNKEKEPSREQKHGLTLHTLHPLPTVTINETASEADATPVSQEERPFTDPSPFPDPQQCTTEWEERKKTAHQADATRLSAGYWWCEQCTPQRELMELGERINYPKIDLSSHGFIVSPGQKKWLRFAREAGYALVTHAVEKTKLVDERETPSERESDTLRP
;
A
#
# COMPACT_ATOMS: atom_id res chain seq x y z
N PRO A 1 23.63 5.58 20.22
CA PRO A 1 24.58 5.62 21.37
C PRO A 1 26.05 5.79 20.94
N TRP A 2 26.62 4.86 20.15
CA TRP A 2 28.04 4.91 19.77
C TRP A 2 28.40 6.11 18.87
N ALA A 3 27.53 6.48 17.92
CA ALA A 3 27.75 7.61 17.03
C ALA A 3 27.77 8.95 17.78
N TRP A 4 26.97 9.07 18.85
CA TRP A 4 26.96 10.27 19.70
C TRP A 4 28.29 10.44 20.45
N SER A 5 28.88 9.35 20.95
CA SER A 5 30.21 9.39 21.55
C SER A 5 31.30 9.84 20.57
N LEU A 6 31.16 9.55 19.28
CA LEU A 6 32.07 10.07 18.25
C LEU A 6 31.86 11.56 17.99
N ILE A 7 30.61 12.02 17.96
CA ILE A 7 30.26 13.44 17.81
C ILE A 7 30.84 14.24 18.98
N GLU A 8 30.68 13.75 20.21
CA GLU A 8 31.24 14.36 21.42
C GLU A 8 32.77 14.32 21.43
N HIS A 9 33.38 13.22 20.99
CA HIS A 9 34.85 13.09 20.96
C HIS A 9 35.50 14.02 19.93
N VAL A 10 34.88 14.20 18.77
CA VAL A 10 35.38 15.08 17.71
C VAL A 10 35.08 16.55 18.03
N ALA A 11 33.94 16.86 18.66
CA ALA A 11 33.55 18.18 19.16
C ALA A 11 33.80 19.31 18.13
N SER A 12 33.16 19.20 16.97
CA SER A 12 33.19 20.16 15.86
C SER A 12 31.79 20.26 15.22
N TYR A 13 31.60 21.17 14.26
CA TYR A 13 30.32 21.34 13.56
C TYR A 13 29.72 20.02 13.07
N ALA A 14 28.48 19.74 13.50
CA ALA A 14 27.75 18.56 13.12
C ALA A 14 26.36 18.85 12.54
N GLU A 15 26.10 18.09 11.48
CA GLU A 15 25.00 18.04 10.54
C GLU A 15 24.05 16.84 10.49
N TYR A 16 22.72 16.97 10.47
CA TYR A 16 21.90 15.86 9.96
C TYR A 16 22.02 15.75 8.43
N SER A 17 22.26 14.55 7.90
CA SER A 17 22.30 14.29 6.45
C SER A 17 20.92 14.51 5.79
N PRO A 18 20.83 14.63 4.45
CA PRO A 18 19.55 14.84 3.75
C PRO A 18 18.50 13.75 4.00
N SER A 19 18.95 12.54 4.36
CA SER A 19 18.06 11.41 4.67
C SER A 19 17.45 11.49 6.07
N GLY A 20 18.00 12.31 6.97
CA GLY A 20 17.66 12.33 8.39
C GLY A 20 18.21 11.16 9.22
N GLU A 21 18.77 10.12 8.58
CA GLU A 21 19.23 8.88 9.24
C GLU A 21 20.76 8.83 9.46
N GLY A 22 21.49 9.88 9.08
CA GLY A 22 22.95 9.95 9.18
C GLY A 22 23.44 11.32 9.62
N VAL A 23 24.70 11.39 10.08
CA VAL A 23 25.33 12.63 10.59
C VAL A 23 26.60 12.94 9.80
N HIS A 24 26.80 14.21 9.45
CA HIS A 24 28.06 14.74 8.92
C HIS A 24 28.78 15.56 9.98
N ILE A 25 30.05 15.27 10.23
CA ILE A 25 30.89 16.06 11.15
C ILE A 25 31.99 16.71 10.34
N TRP A 26 32.13 18.04 10.45
CA TRP A 26 33.07 18.82 9.67
C TRP A 26 34.22 19.20 10.57
N VAL A 27 35.44 18.86 10.16
CA VAL A 27 36.64 19.06 10.98
C VAL A 27 37.72 19.67 10.12
N ARG A 28 38.46 20.64 10.65
CA ARG A 28 39.71 21.11 10.04
C ARG A 28 40.84 20.17 10.48
N GLY A 29 41.43 19.48 9.52
CA GLY A 29 42.50 18.51 9.73
C GLY A 29 42.83 17.71 8.47
N THR A 30 43.84 16.88 8.55
CA THR A 30 44.31 16.00 7.46
C THR A 30 44.27 14.55 7.91
N ILE A 31 43.91 13.64 6.99
CA ILE A 31 44.00 12.20 7.22
C ILE A 31 44.93 11.56 6.18
N PRO A 32 45.68 10.49 6.54
CA PRO A 32 46.60 9.86 5.60
C PRO A 32 45.95 9.30 4.33
N LYS A 33 44.70 8.80 4.46
CA LYS A 33 43.90 8.26 3.35
C LYS A 33 42.42 8.27 3.75
N GLY A 34 41.49 8.39 2.81
CA GLY A 34 40.07 8.28 3.15
C GLY A 34 39.69 6.88 3.68
N LEU A 35 38.89 6.83 4.75
CA LEU A 35 38.32 5.59 5.30
C LEU A 35 36.93 5.35 4.70
N LYS A 36 36.71 4.14 4.18
CA LYS A 36 35.42 3.74 3.58
C LYS A 36 34.79 2.62 4.40
N ARG A 37 33.58 2.86 4.91
CA ARG A 37 32.75 1.91 5.64
C ARG A 37 33.50 1.15 6.74
N ALA A 38 34.16 1.88 7.63
CA ALA A 38 34.81 1.29 8.78
C ALA A 38 33.75 0.95 9.85
N ILE A 39 33.76 -0.29 10.35
CA ILE A 39 32.89 -0.78 11.44
C ILE A 39 33.83 -1.32 12.51
N PRO A 40 33.83 -0.80 13.74
CA PRO A 40 34.70 -1.32 14.79
C PRO A 40 34.15 -2.69 15.26
N SER A 41 35.05 -3.66 15.43
CA SER A 41 34.70 -5.06 15.67
C SER A 41 33.89 -5.29 16.96
N GLU A 42 34.07 -4.42 17.95
CA GLU A 42 33.38 -4.44 19.24
C GLU A 42 31.91 -3.95 19.20
N TRP A 43 31.45 -3.42 18.07
CA TRP A 43 30.07 -2.92 17.90
C TRP A 43 29.24 -3.76 16.91
N ASN A 44 29.83 -4.84 16.38
CA ASN A 44 29.26 -5.67 15.32
C ASN A 44 28.09 -6.56 15.79
N ALA A 45 27.84 -6.64 17.10
CA ALA A 45 26.80 -7.48 17.69
C ALA A 45 25.44 -6.78 17.84
N LEU A 46 25.37 -5.46 17.70
CA LEU A 46 24.15 -4.68 17.94
C LEU A 46 24.02 -3.56 16.90
N GLN A 47 23.03 -3.67 16.01
CA GLN A 47 22.53 -2.68 15.03
C GLN A 47 23.09 -2.77 13.59
N GLY A 48 22.15 -2.83 12.63
CA GLY A 48 22.40 -3.01 11.20
C GLY A 48 22.96 -1.77 10.49
N ASN A 49 23.54 -2.01 9.30
CA ASN A 49 23.94 -1.09 8.21
C ASN A 49 24.69 0.23 8.51
N ALA A 50 24.90 0.62 9.77
CA ALA A 50 25.60 1.85 10.12
C ALA A 50 27.11 1.70 9.90
N ALA A 51 27.75 2.72 9.34
CA ALA A 51 29.18 2.71 9.03
C ALA A 51 29.78 4.11 9.12
N LEU A 52 31.07 4.19 9.47
CA LEU A 52 31.84 5.45 9.46
C LEU A 52 32.59 5.60 8.14
N GLU A 53 32.53 6.80 7.54
CA GLU A 53 33.36 7.20 6.41
C GLU A 53 34.09 8.52 6.71
N MET A 54 35.35 8.64 6.29
CA MET A 54 36.17 9.84 6.50
C MET A 54 36.87 10.20 5.18
N TYR A 55 36.72 11.45 4.73
CA TYR A 55 37.34 11.95 3.50
C TYR A 55 37.88 13.36 3.70
N CYS A 56 39.07 13.64 3.18
CA CYS A 56 39.64 15.00 3.11
C CYS A 56 39.79 15.52 1.66
N GLU A 57 39.63 14.66 0.65
CA GLU A 57 39.72 15.01 -0.77
C GLU A 57 38.98 14.01 -1.68
N GLY A 58 38.74 14.39 -2.93
CA GLY A 58 38.31 13.47 -4.00
C GLY A 58 36.84 13.06 -4.01
N ARG A 59 35.99 13.64 -3.15
CA ARG A 59 34.53 13.44 -3.13
C ARG A 59 33.80 14.72 -2.73
N TYR A 60 32.64 14.94 -3.34
CA TYR A 60 31.65 15.87 -2.79
C TYR A 60 30.80 15.15 -1.74
N PHE A 61 30.23 15.91 -0.81
CA PHE A 61 29.20 15.44 0.10
C PHE A 61 28.13 16.53 0.21
N THR A 62 26.92 16.16 0.64
CA THR A 62 25.78 17.07 0.71
C THR A 62 25.85 17.91 1.99
N VAL A 63 25.56 19.21 1.84
CA VAL A 63 25.49 20.17 2.94
C VAL A 63 24.02 20.48 3.22
N THR A 64 23.55 20.31 4.45
CA THR A 64 22.13 20.50 4.81
C THR A 64 21.87 21.75 5.61
N GLY A 65 22.85 22.23 6.39
CA GLY A 65 22.66 23.31 7.36
C GLY A 65 21.76 22.92 8.54
N ASN A 66 21.30 21.66 8.61
CA ASN A 66 20.46 21.17 9.70
C ASN A 66 21.35 20.78 10.89
N HIS A 67 21.81 21.80 11.61
CA HIS A 67 22.76 21.70 12.71
C HIS A 67 22.22 20.84 13.86
N ILE A 68 23.10 20.01 14.43
CA ILE A 68 22.78 19.19 15.59
C ILE A 68 22.93 20.02 16.86
N GLU A 69 21.82 20.27 17.53
CA GLU A 69 21.77 20.97 18.82
C GLU A 69 22.71 20.30 19.85
N GLY A 70 23.52 21.12 20.53
CA GLY A 70 24.55 20.65 21.47
C GLY A 70 25.95 20.46 20.86
N THR A 71 26.13 20.62 19.54
CA THR A 71 27.46 20.61 18.89
C THR A 71 27.92 22.03 18.53
N PRO A 72 29.24 22.30 18.38
CA PRO A 72 29.72 23.62 17.97
C PRO A 72 29.08 24.11 16.67
N THR A 73 28.85 25.43 16.55
CA THR A 73 28.38 26.05 15.30
C THR A 73 29.53 26.38 14.34
N THR A 74 30.77 26.10 14.74
CA THR A 74 32.02 26.38 14.01
C THR A 74 32.75 25.10 13.63
N ILE A 75 33.47 25.14 12.50
CA ILE A 75 34.35 24.04 12.07
C ILE A 75 35.67 24.18 12.82
N GLU A 76 35.91 23.26 13.74
CA GLU A 76 37.02 23.28 14.67
C GLU A 76 38.26 22.55 14.12
N ASP A 77 39.45 22.98 14.54
CA ASP A 77 40.70 22.24 14.32
C ASP A 77 40.85 21.14 15.38
N ARG A 78 40.85 19.88 14.92
CA ARG A 78 40.82 18.69 15.78
C ARG A 78 41.74 17.59 15.23
N GLN A 79 42.93 17.95 14.76
CA GLN A 79 43.89 17.01 14.16
C GLN A 79 44.21 15.80 15.07
N ASP A 80 44.34 16.00 16.39
CA ASP A 80 44.65 14.93 17.33
C ASP A 80 43.50 13.95 17.54
N ALA A 81 42.27 14.46 17.70
CA ALA A 81 41.06 13.63 17.78
C ALA A 81 40.83 12.87 16.47
N LEU A 82 41.10 13.51 15.33
CA LEU A 82 41.03 12.90 14.00
C LEU A 82 42.05 11.78 13.85
N ASN A 83 43.28 11.95 14.34
CA ASN A 83 44.34 10.94 14.32
C ASN A 83 44.02 9.76 15.24
N ALA A 84 43.54 10.01 16.45
CA ALA A 84 43.15 8.98 17.41
C ALA A 84 41.99 8.13 16.84
N LEU A 85 40.99 8.79 16.26
CA LEU A 85 39.90 8.13 15.57
C LEU A 85 40.42 7.30 14.39
N TYR A 86 41.22 7.89 13.51
CA TYR A 86 41.81 7.21 12.36
C TYR A 86 42.63 5.97 12.75
N GLN A 87 43.41 6.03 13.83
CA GLN A 87 44.20 4.91 14.33
C GLN A 87 43.32 3.79 14.90
N SER A 88 42.28 4.12 15.68
CA SER A 88 41.35 3.13 16.23
C SER A 88 40.71 2.25 15.14
N PHE A 89 40.46 2.84 13.96
CA PHE A 89 39.86 2.15 12.81
C PHE A 89 40.85 1.50 11.85
N THR A 90 42.16 1.77 11.96
CA THR A 90 43.18 1.21 11.06
C THR A 90 44.04 0.13 11.71
N VAL A 91 44.23 0.15 13.04
CA VAL A 91 45.05 -0.85 13.76
C VAL A 91 44.34 -2.21 13.86
N GLN A 92 43.00 -2.25 13.94
CA GLN A 92 42.22 -3.50 14.00
C GLN A 92 42.20 -4.30 12.68
N ALA A 93 42.71 -3.75 11.56
CA ALA A 93 42.82 -4.46 10.28
C ALA A 93 44.10 -5.31 10.14
N SER A 94 44.99 -5.31 11.15
CA SER A 94 46.30 -5.96 11.09
C SER A 94 46.41 -7.24 11.92
N GLY A 95 45.39 -8.10 11.87
CA GLY A 95 45.53 -9.50 12.28
C GLY A 95 46.39 -10.26 11.29
N LYS A 96 47.72 -10.23 11.48
CA LYS A 96 48.67 -11.10 10.77
C LYS A 96 48.27 -12.57 10.99
N ARG A 97 47.63 -13.19 10.00
CA ARG A 97 47.68 -14.64 9.83
C ARG A 97 49.04 -14.99 9.26
N THR A 98 49.86 -15.62 10.10
CA THR A 98 51.09 -16.30 9.73
C THR A 98 50.81 -17.29 8.61
N ALA A 99 51.54 -17.15 7.51
CA ALA A 99 51.59 -18.15 6.46
C ALA A 99 52.13 -19.45 7.05
N SER A 100 51.40 -20.56 6.89
CA SER A 100 52.00 -21.89 6.96
C SER A 100 52.83 -22.10 5.68
N PRO A 101 54.11 -22.42 5.79
CA PRO A 101 54.92 -22.89 4.67
C PRO A 101 54.64 -24.39 4.51
N ASP A 102 53.92 -24.77 3.45
CA ASP A 102 54.14 -26.00 2.68
C ASP A 102 52.93 -26.29 1.80
N ALA A 103 52.93 -25.69 0.63
CA ALA A 103 52.43 -26.34 -0.57
C ALA A 103 53.38 -25.91 -1.67
N THR A 104 54.20 -26.83 -2.17
CA THR A 104 54.93 -26.65 -3.42
C THR A 104 53.99 -27.15 -4.53
N PRO A 105 53.38 -26.28 -5.37
CA PRO A 105 52.75 -26.74 -6.59
C PRO A 105 53.81 -26.65 -7.71
N LEU A 106 54.09 -27.76 -8.36
CA LEU A 106 54.76 -27.75 -9.65
C LEU A 106 54.01 -26.79 -10.58
N PRO A 107 54.65 -25.78 -11.19
CA PRO A 107 53.97 -24.84 -12.07
C PRO A 107 53.43 -25.62 -13.27
N LEU A 108 52.10 -25.73 -13.36
CA LEU A 108 51.46 -26.20 -14.59
C LEU A 108 51.76 -25.17 -15.67
N ASP A 109 52.21 -25.63 -16.84
CA ASP A 109 52.44 -24.76 -17.98
C ASP A 109 51.17 -23.97 -18.36
N ASP A 110 51.33 -22.70 -18.76
CA ASP A 110 50.22 -21.79 -19.08
C ASP A 110 49.28 -22.40 -20.14
N ALA A 111 49.82 -23.14 -21.12
CA ALA A 111 49.02 -23.81 -22.14
C ALA A 111 48.20 -24.99 -21.57
N LEU A 112 48.74 -25.69 -20.58
CA LEU A 112 48.05 -26.77 -19.89
C LEU A 112 46.95 -26.23 -18.96
N VAL A 113 47.21 -25.09 -18.29
CA VAL A 113 46.21 -24.36 -17.49
C VAL A 113 45.02 -23.96 -18.35
N LEU A 114 45.26 -23.32 -19.51
CA LEU A 114 44.20 -22.91 -20.42
C LEU A 114 43.41 -24.11 -20.96
N LYS A 115 44.11 -25.15 -21.43
CA LYS A 115 43.47 -26.37 -21.93
C LYS A 115 42.56 -27.03 -20.89
N LYS A 116 42.98 -27.05 -19.62
CA LYS A 116 42.18 -27.60 -18.52
C LYS A 116 41.01 -26.70 -18.13
N ALA A 117 41.23 -25.39 -18.05
CA ALA A 117 40.20 -24.41 -17.74
C ALA A 117 39.09 -24.36 -18.82
N GLU A 118 39.45 -24.57 -20.08
CA GLU A 118 38.51 -24.65 -21.21
C GLU A 118 37.70 -25.94 -21.25
N ALA A 119 38.30 -27.05 -20.83
CA ALA A 119 37.68 -28.38 -20.84
C ALA A 119 36.82 -28.66 -19.60
N ALA A 120 36.86 -27.79 -18.59
CA ALA A 120 36.05 -27.93 -17.38
C ALA A 120 34.55 -27.74 -17.66
N SER A 121 33.69 -28.21 -16.75
CA SER A 121 32.22 -28.06 -16.83
C SER A 121 31.77 -26.60 -17.01
N ASN A 122 32.53 -25.64 -16.46
CA ASN A 122 32.32 -24.20 -16.60
C ASN A 122 33.20 -23.55 -17.69
N GLY A 123 33.88 -24.33 -18.52
CA GLY A 123 34.82 -23.87 -19.54
C GLY A 123 34.17 -22.97 -20.60
N GLY A 124 32.85 -23.05 -20.79
CA GLY A 124 32.10 -22.06 -21.59
C GLY A 124 32.20 -20.63 -21.04
N LYS A 125 32.05 -20.47 -19.72
CA LYS A 125 32.17 -19.17 -19.03
C LYS A 125 33.61 -18.67 -19.01
N PHE A 126 34.57 -19.58 -18.81
CA PHE A 126 35.99 -19.27 -18.93
C PHE A 126 36.32 -18.74 -20.34
N ARG A 127 35.91 -19.46 -21.40
CA ARG A 127 36.13 -19.06 -22.79
C ARG A 127 35.47 -17.72 -23.12
N ALA A 128 34.26 -17.46 -22.62
CA ALA A 128 33.59 -16.17 -22.81
C ALA A 128 34.40 -15.01 -22.22
N LEU A 129 34.84 -15.13 -20.96
CA LEU A 129 35.65 -14.09 -20.31
C LEU A 129 37.05 -13.97 -20.94
N PHE A 130 37.69 -15.11 -21.21
CA PHE A 130 39.07 -15.15 -21.66
C PHE A 130 39.22 -14.73 -23.13
N TYR A 131 38.31 -15.12 -24.03
CA TYR A 131 38.42 -14.84 -25.46
C TYR A 131 37.43 -13.81 -26.00
N GLN A 132 36.32 -13.54 -25.30
CA GLN A 132 35.21 -12.71 -25.80
C GLN A 132 34.97 -11.42 -24.99
N GLY A 133 35.60 -11.28 -23.82
CA GLY A 133 35.58 -10.06 -23.02
C GLY A 133 34.45 -10.02 -21.99
N SER A 134 33.88 -8.83 -21.73
CA SER A 134 32.99 -8.58 -20.57
C SER A 134 31.51 -8.92 -20.79
N ALA A 135 31.18 -9.71 -21.81
CA ALA A 135 29.80 -10.07 -22.11
C ALA A 135 29.15 -10.86 -20.96
N GLY A 136 27.96 -10.44 -20.51
CA GLY A 136 27.24 -11.07 -19.40
C GLY A 136 27.51 -10.48 -18.01
N TYR A 137 28.33 -9.43 -17.90
CA TYR A 137 28.63 -8.73 -16.65
C TYR A 137 28.19 -7.27 -16.70
N THR A 138 27.80 -6.71 -15.54
CA THR A 138 27.26 -5.34 -15.45
C THR A 138 28.35 -4.27 -15.64
N SER A 139 29.62 -4.62 -15.41
CA SER A 139 30.75 -3.75 -15.70
C SER A 139 32.00 -4.53 -16.12
N GLY A 140 32.90 -3.87 -16.87
CA GLY A 140 34.19 -4.45 -17.23
C GLY A 140 35.05 -4.83 -16.02
N SER A 141 34.93 -4.11 -14.90
CA SER A 141 35.66 -4.45 -13.67
C SER A 141 35.11 -5.68 -12.94
N GLU A 142 33.82 -5.95 -13.09
CA GLU A 142 33.19 -7.16 -12.58
C GLU A 142 33.63 -8.38 -13.39
N ALA A 143 33.72 -8.25 -14.72
CA ALA A 143 34.25 -9.28 -15.60
C ALA A 143 35.73 -9.56 -15.32
N ASP A 144 36.56 -8.52 -15.12
CA ASP A 144 37.97 -8.68 -14.76
C ASP A 144 38.13 -9.51 -13.48
N PHE A 145 37.37 -9.16 -12.44
CA PHE A 145 37.45 -9.83 -11.15
C PHE A 145 36.95 -11.29 -11.23
N ALA A 146 35.89 -11.54 -12.01
CA ALA A 146 35.40 -12.89 -12.24
C ALA A 146 36.44 -13.77 -12.94
N LEU A 147 37.12 -13.25 -13.97
CA LEU A 147 38.20 -13.99 -14.63
C LEU A 147 39.37 -14.24 -13.67
N CYS A 148 39.76 -13.25 -12.86
CA CYS A 148 40.80 -13.43 -11.86
C CYS A 148 40.47 -14.50 -10.81
N LEU A 149 39.22 -14.65 -10.39
CA LEU A 149 38.82 -15.73 -9.48
C LEU A 149 38.96 -17.11 -10.12
N MET A 150 38.60 -17.23 -11.40
CA MET A 150 38.79 -18.49 -12.14
C MET A 150 40.29 -18.79 -12.30
N LEU A 151 41.11 -17.79 -12.63
CA LEU A 151 42.57 -17.97 -12.73
C LEU A 151 43.19 -18.32 -11.37
N ALA A 152 42.77 -17.69 -10.27
CA ALA A 152 43.27 -18.01 -8.93
C ALA A 152 43.10 -19.48 -8.56
N PHE A 153 41.97 -20.08 -8.95
CA PHE A 153 41.73 -21.51 -8.79
C PHE A 153 42.73 -22.33 -9.62
N TRP A 154 42.82 -22.08 -10.93
CA TRP A 154 43.62 -22.90 -11.85
C TRP A 154 45.14 -22.75 -11.70
N THR A 155 45.62 -21.60 -11.25
CA THR A 155 47.06 -21.32 -11.09
C THR A 155 47.57 -21.58 -9.67
N GLY A 156 46.76 -22.14 -8.77
CA GLY A 156 47.18 -22.32 -7.37
C GLY A 156 47.47 -20.99 -6.66
N ARG A 157 46.81 -19.90 -7.07
CA ARG A 157 47.05 -18.52 -6.62
C ARG A 157 48.46 -17.99 -6.93
N ASP A 158 49.16 -18.56 -7.91
CA ASP A 158 50.36 -17.93 -8.46
C ASP A 158 49.95 -16.61 -9.14
N THR A 159 50.14 -15.50 -8.43
CA THR A 159 49.76 -14.16 -8.87
C THR A 159 50.51 -13.73 -10.12
N ALA A 160 51.74 -14.22 -10.33
CA ALA A 160 52.51 -13.92 -11.53
C ALA A 160 51.97 -14.68 -12.74
N GLN A 161 51.57 -15.94 -12.57
CA GLN A 161 50.91 -16.71 -13.61
C GLN A 161 49.51 -16.15 -13.95
N MET A 162 48.75 -15.73 -12.93
CA MET A 162 47.46 -15.06 -13.13
C MET A 162 47.60 -13.79 -13.98
N ASP A 163 48.60 -12.94 -13.71
CA ASP A 163 48.83 -11.72 -14.49
C ASP A 163 49.20 -12.04 -15.94
N ARG A 164 50.11 -13.00 -16.17
CA ARG A 164 50.49 -13.44 -17.53
C ARG A 164 49.29 -13.96 -18.32
N LEU A 165 48.43 -14.77 -17.69
CA LEU A 165 47.22 -15.30 -18.33
C LEU A 165 46.16 -14.22 -18.55
N PHE A 166 45.95 -13.31 -17.59
CA PHE A 166 44.99 -12.22 -17.73
C PHE A 166 45.36 -11.28 -18.88
N ARG A 167 46.66 -10.95 -19.03
CA ARG A 167 47.16 -10.12 -20.15
C ARG A 167 46.93 -10.75 -21.52
N ARG A 168 46.76 -12.08 -21.59
CA ARG A 168 46.43 -12.81 -22.82
C ARG A 168 44.92 -12.90 -23.09
N SER A 169 44.09 -12.39 -22.17
CA SER A 169 42.64 -12.41 -22.31
C SER A 169 42.11 -11.18 -23.06
N ALA A 170 40.91 -11.31 -23.61
CA ALA A 170 40.15 -10.22 -24.23
C ALA A 170 39.72 -9.12 -23.24
N LEU A 171 39.91 -9.31 -21.93
CA LEU A 171 39.62 -8.32 -20.90
C LEU A 171 40.79 -7.35 -20.64
N TYR A 172 41.99 -7.69 -21.09
CA TYR A 172 43.16 -6.82 -20.93
C TYR A 172 42.96 -5.48 -21.65
N ARG A 173 43.24 -4.38 -20.93
CA ARG A 173 43.14 -3.00 -21.40
C ARG A 173 44.01 -2.08 -20.55
N GLU A 174 44.28 -0.85 -20.96
CA GLU A 174 45.15 0.12 -20.26
C GLU A 174 44.82 0.29 -18.77
N LYS A 175 43.54 0.15 -18.39
CA LYS A 175 43.11 0.15 -16.99
C LYS A 175 43.83 -0.89 -16.14
N TRP A 176 44.22 -2.04 -16.69
CA TRP A 176 44.93 -3.12 -15.99
C TRP A 176 46.21 -2.60 -15.33
N ASP A 177 46.96 -1.78 -16.05
CA ASP A 177 48.23 -1.20 -15.60
C ASP A 177 48.08 0.19 -14.96
N SER A 178 46.85 0.69 -14.82
CA SER A 178 46.61 2.01 -14.20
C SER A 178 47.04 2.02 -12.73
N ALA A 179 47.82 3.04 -12.36
CA ALA A 179 48.33 3.22 -11.02
C ALA A 179 47.19 3.40 -10.00
N ARG A 180 47.32 2.71 -8.87
CA ARG A 180 46.55 2.83 -7.64
C ARG A 180 47.54 3.12 -6.51
N SER A 181 47.05 3.61 -5.38
CA SER A 181 47.85 4.19 -4.29
C SER A 181 49.16 3.44 -3.90
N ALA A 182 49.24 2.11 -4.05
CA ALA A 182 50.45 1.33 -3.78
C ALA A 182 50.69 0.19 -4.80
N SER A 183 49.94 0.13 -5.91
CA SER A 183 50.00 -0.96 -6.89
C SER A 183 49.30 -0.59 -8.20
N THR A 184 49.07 -1.53 -9.12
CA THR A 184 48.17 -1.32 -10.27
C THR A 184 46.77 -1.85 -9.97
N TYR A 185 45.77 -1.39 -10.72
CA TYR A 185 44.42 -1.96 -10.66
C TYR A 185 44.42 -3.48 -10.89
N GLY A 186 45.22 -3.97 -11.85
CA GLY A 186 45.35 -5.39 -12.14
C GLY A 186 45.91 -6.18 -10.96
N GLN A 187 46.98 -5.68 -10.35
CA GLN A 187 47.61 -6.31 -9.20
C GLN A 187 46.70 -6.33 -7.97
N ASP A 188 45.97 -5.23 -7.69
CA ASP A 188 44.96 -5.20 -6.62
C ASP A 188 43.82 -6.20 -6.87
N THR A 189 43.43 -6.39 -8.14
CA THR A 189 42.37 -7.32 -8.55
C THR A 189 42.82 -8.77 -8.40
N ILE A 190 44.05 -9.09 -8.81
CA ILE A 190 44.70 -10.41 -8.62
C ILE A 190 44.82 -10.74 -7.14
N LEU A 191 45.35 -9.83 -6.32
CA LEU A 191 45.54 -10.06 -4.89
C LEU A 191 44.22 -10.31 -4.17
N LYS A 192 43.17 -9.56 -4.52
CA LYS A 192 41.83 -9.80 -3.98
C LYS A 192 41.28 -11.16 -4.39
N ALA A 193 41.41 -11.55 -5.67
CA ALA A 193 40.94 -12.83 -6.15
C ALA A 193 41.69 -14.00 -5.50
N ALA A 194 43.02 -13.90 -5.39
CA ALA A 194 43.87 -14.88 -4.71
C ALA A 194 43.54 -15.01 -3.21
N ALA A 195 43.22 -13.92 -2.53
CA ALA A 195 42.83 -13.94 -1.12
C ALA A 195 41.44 -14.56 -0.89
N LEU A 196 40.53 -14.43 -1.86
CA LEU A 196 39.14 -14.90 -1.77
C LEU A 196 38.94 -16.34 -2.25
N CYS A 197 39.81 -16.80 -3.15
CA CYS A 197 39.92 -18.19 -3.55
C CYS A 197 40.47 -18.97 -2.36
N ASP A 198 39.70 -19.89 -1.78
CA ASP A 198 40.09 -20.75 -0.66
C ASP A 198 40.35 -22.21 -1.07
N VAL A 199 39.88 -22.60 -2.25
CA VAL A 199 40.15 -23.88 -2.90
C VAL A 199 40.93 -23.64 -4.20
N VAL A 200 41.96 -24.45 -4.47
CA VAL A 200 42.79 -24.36 -5.68
C VAL A 200 42.83 -25.69 -6.41
N TYR A 201 43.14 -25.63 -7.70
CA TYR A 201 43.31 -26.81 -8.53
C TYR A 201 44.49 -27.66 -8.04
N ASP A 202 44.22 -28.89 -7.60
CA ASP A 202 45.24 -29.91 -7.35
C ASP A 202 45.15 -31.00 -8.44
N PRO A 203 46.20 -31.20 -9.25
CA PRO A 203 46.21 -32.22 -10.31
C PRO A 203 46.08 -33.67 -9.80
N ARG A 204 46.12 -33.90 -8.48
CA ARG A 204 45.88 -35.21 -7.84
C ARG A 204 44.42 -35.46 -7.43
N GLN A 205 43.54 -34.47 -7.55
CA GLN A 205 42.11 -34.61 -7.22
C GLN A 205 41.32 -35.35 -8.32
N ASN A 206 40.32 -36.13 -7.91
CA ASN A 206 39.41 -36.80 -8.85
C ASN A 206 38.37 -35.83 -9.44
N GLN A 207 37.80 -36.19 -10.59
CA GLN A 207 36.89 -35.33 -11.35
C GLN A 207 35.65 -34.86 -10.55
N SER A 208 35.08 -35.73 -9.73
CA SER A 208 33.91 -35.42 -8.91
C SER A 208 34.21 -34.47 -7.74
N GLN A 209 35.45 -34.42 -7.26
CA GLN A 209 35.89 -33.43 -6.28
C GLN A 209 36.14 -32.08 -6.96
N LEU A 210 36.76 -32.09 -8.13
CA LEU A 210 37.00 -30.91 -8.96
C LEU A 210 35.69 -30.19 -9.34
N GLU A 211 34.65 -30.92 -9.73
CA GLU A 211 33.34 -30.37 -10.09
C GLU A 211 32.66 -29.68 -8.88
N ARG A 212 32.68 -30.32 -7.71
CA ARG A 212 32.11 -29.74 -6.47
C ARG A 212 32.84 -28.47 -6.02
N ASP A 213 34.17 -28.47 -6.11
CA ASP A 213 34.98 -27.31 -5.71
C ASP A 213 34.74 -26.12 -6.66
N ILE A 214 34.50 -26.39 -7.95
CA ILE A 214 34.13 -25.39 -8.95
C ILE A 214 32.73 -24.83 -8.68
N ASP A 215 31.74 -25.67 -8.39
CA ASP A 215 30.36 -25.24 -8.13
C ASP A 215 30.28 -24.39 -6.85
N HIS A 216 31.01 -24.78 -5.80
CA HIS A 216 31.08 -24.03 -4.55
C HIS A 216 31.76 -22.65 -4.73
N LEU A 217 32.79 -22.55 -5.58
CA LEU A 217 33.39 -21.28 -5.96
C LEU A 217 32.37 -20.37 -6.67
N LEU A 218 31.55 -20.93 -7.56
CA LEU A 218 30.54 -20.21 -8.33
C LEU A 218 29.36 -19.72 -7.47
N GLU A 219 28.88 -20.53 -6.53
CA GLU A 219 27.86 -20.12 -5.56
C GLU A 219 28.35 -18.93 -4.71
N ARG A 220 29.61 -18.94 -4.27
CA ARG A 220 30.17 -17.82 -3.51
C ARG A 220 30.32 -16.55 -4.32
N ILE A 221 30.68 -16.66 -5.60
CA ILE A 221 30.71 -15.52 -6.54
C ILE A 221 29.31 -14.90 -6.64
N ALA A 222 28.27 -15.72 -6.79
CA ALA A 222 26.88 -15.25 -6.84
C ALA A 222 26.43 -14.61 -5.51
N GLN A 223 26.83 -15.18 -4.37
CA GLN A 223 26.49 -14.65 -3.04
C GLN A 223 27.18 -13.31 -2.73
N GLN A 224 28.42 -13.10 -3.20
CA GLN A 224 29.13 -11.83 -3.00
C GLN A 224 28.68 -10.73 -3.95
N GLN A 225 28.33 -11.05 -5.21
CA GLN A 225 27.70 -10.10 -6.14
C GLN A 225 26.30 -9.67 -5.67
N GLY A 226 25.61 -10.51 -4.87
CA GLY A 226 24.36 -10.16 -4.19
C GLY A 226 24.51 -9.19 -3.00
N LYS A 227 25.70 -9.05 -2.40
CA LYS A 227 25.93 -8.26 -1.17
C LYS A 227 26.41 -6.81 -1.40
N VAL A 228 26.72 -6.41 -2.63
CA VAL A 228 27.01 -5.00 -2.98
C VAL A 228 25.72 -4.22 -3.30
N ASN A 229 24.56 -4.88 -3.25
CA ASN A 229 23.26 -4.29 -3.56
C ASN A 229 22.21 -4.49 -2.44
N THR A 230 22.64 -4.60 -1.17
CA THR A 230 21.73 -4.69 -0.02
C THR A 230 21.58 -3.34 0.65
N GLY A 231 21.00 -2.40 -0.10
CA GLY A 231 20.49 -1.12 0.39
C GLY A 231 19.16 -0.74 -0.26
N ARG A 232 18.52 -1.66 -1.01
CA ARG A 232 17.18 -1.49 -1.56
C ARG A 232 16.33 -2.69 -1.21
N LYS A 233 15.19 -2.40 -0.57
CA LYS A 233 14.04 -3.27 -0.34
C LYS A 233 13.79 -4.18 -1.54
N GLY A 234 13.73 -5.49 -1.32
CA GLY A 234 13.39 -6.52 -2.31
C GLY A 234 14.36 -6.61 -3.49
N LYS A 235 14.81 -7.81 -3.87
CA LYS A 235 15.43 -7.96 -5.19
C LYS A 235 14.39 -7.51 -6.23
N PRO A 236 14.68 -6.56 -7.13
CA PRO A 236 13.72 -6.16 -8.14
C PRO A 236 13.39 -7.40 -8.99
N TYR A 237 12.10 -7.60 -9.26
CA TYR A 237 11.64 -8.69 -10.11
C TYR A 237 12.43 -8.67 -11.44
N GLN A 238 12.99 -9.83 -11.77
CA GLN A 238 13.79 -10.03 -12.97
C GLN A 238 12.91 -10.66 -14.05
N LEU A 239 12.66 -9.91 -15.11
CA LEU A 239 12.03 -10.43 -16.31
C LEU A 239 12.89 -11.56 -16.88
N LYS A 240 12.27 -12.70 -17.15
CA LYS A 240 12.95 -13.88 -17.67
C LYS A 240 12.45 -14.15 -19.08
N PRO A 241 13.33 -14.12 -20.11
CA PRO A 241 12.88 -14.40 -21.46
C PRO A 241 12.33 -15.83 -21.54
N LYS A 242 11.19 -15.99 -22.21
CA LYS A 242 10.63 -17.30 -22.55
C LYS A 242 11.60 -18.01 -23.52
N GLU A 243 11.64 -19.34 -23.42
CA GLU A 243 12.45 -20.13 -24.34
C GLU A 243 11.81 -20.14 -25.73
N VAL A 244 12.62 -19.88 -26.75
CA VAL A 244 12.20 -19.84 -28.15
C VAL A 244 13.03 -20.86 -28.92
N GLU A 245 12.36 -21.68 -29.72
CA GLU A 245 13.02 -22.71 -30.53
C GLU A 245 14.06 -22.10 -31.49
N GLY A 246 15.23 -22.73 -31.59
CA GLY A 246 16.33 -22.22 -32.42
C GLY A 246 15.99 -22.05 -33.91
N SER A 247 15.08 -22.86 -34.44
CA SER A 247 14.54 -22.73 -35.80
C SER A 247 13.83 -21.40 -36.02
N LYS A 248 13.05 -20.93 -35.04
CA LYS A 248 12.38 -19.63 -35.08
C LYS A 248 13.37 -18.47 -34.98
N VAL A 249 14.43 -18.61 -34.18
CA VAL A 249 15.47 -17.57 -34.04
C VAL A 249 16.15 -17.27 -35.38
N LEU A 250 16.36 -18.29 -36.21
CA LEU A 250 16.87 -18.11 -37.57
C LEU A 250 15.86 -17.40 -38.48
N ALA A 251 14.58 -17.73 -38.42
CA ALA A 251 13.55 -17.00 -39.15
C ALA A 251 13.49 -15.51 -38.74
N TYR A 252 13.63 -15.21 -37.44
CA TYR A 252 13.73 -13.82 -36.95
C TYR A 252 14.99 -13.11 -37.43
N LEU A 253 16.09 -13.84 -37.61
CA LEU A 253 17.30 -13.27 -38.20
C LEU A 253 17.02 -12.86 -39.67
N ASP A 254 16.38 -13.71 -40.46
CA ASP A 254 16.11 -13.46 -41.88
C ASP A 254 15.18 -12.27 -42.10
N GLU A 255 14.24 -12.04 -41.18
CA GLU A 255 13.28 -10.93 -41.24
C GLU A 255 13.81 -9.59 -40.70
N ASN A 256 15.12 -9.49 -40.44
CA ASN A 256 15.79 -8.25 -40.09
C ASN A 256 15.18 -7.56 -38.84
N GLU A 257 15.01 -6.23 -38.85
CA GLU A 257 14.56 -5.46 -37.68
C GLU A 257 13.10 -5.78 -37.27
N TYR A 258 12.27 -6.24 -38.22
CA TYR A 258 10.92 -6.71 -37.91
C TYR A 258 10.97 -8.07 -37.20
N GLY A 259 11.83 -8.97 -37.66
CA GLY A 259 12.10 -10.25 -36.98
C GLY A 259 12.65 -10.07 -35.57
N ASP A 260 13.52 -9.08 -35.34
CA ASP A 260 13.99 -8.71 -34.00
C ASP A 260 12.82 -8.31 -33.07
N ALA A 261 11.86 -7.55 -33.60
CA ALA A 261 10.67 -7.11 -32.86
C ALA A 261 9.80 -8.30 -32.47
N ARG A 262 9.53 -9.22 -33.39
CA ARG A 262 8.78 -10.44 -33.07
C ARG A 262 9.53 -11.38 -32.12
N PHE A 263 10.85 -11.48 -32.25
CA PHE A 263 11.64 -12.27 -31.30
C PHE A 263 11.56 -11.68 -29.89
N PHE A 264 11.62 -10.36 -29.78
CA PHE A 264 11.39 -9.66 -28.52
C PHE A 264 9.97 -9.91 -28.01
N ALA A 265 8.97 -9.88 -28.89
CA ALA A 265 7.57 -10.13 -28.56
C ALA A 265 7.39 -11.52 -27.94
N ASP A 266 7.87 -12.56 -28.61
CA ASP A 266 7.81 -13.94 -28.13
C ASP A 266 8.55 -14.13 -26.81
N ALA A 267 9.78 -13.60 -26.71
CA ALA A 267 10.62 -13.75 -25.53
C ALA A 267 10.02 -13.07 -24.29
N PHE A 268 9.32 -11.93 -24.46
CA PHE A 268 8.79 -11.14 -23.36
C PHE A 268 7.25 -11.04 -23.34
N ALA A 269 6.56 -11.94 -24.04
CA ALA A 269 5.10 -12.01 -24.05
C ALA A 269 4.55 -12.12 -22.62
N GLY A 270 3.60 -11.25 -22.26
CA GLY A 270 3.03 -11.17 -20.91
C GLY A 270 3.96 -10.60 -19.83
N GLN A 271 5.11 -10.03 -20.22
CA GLN A 271 6.08 -9.44 -19.29
C GLN A 271 6.35 -7.95 -19.54
N VAL A 272 6.05 -7.47 -20.75
CA VAL A 272 6.16 -6.07 -21.15
C VAL A 272 4.93 -5.69 -21.97
N CYS A 273 4.47 -4.46 -21.85
CA CYS A 273 3.42 -3.91 -22.71
C CYS A 273 3.61 -2.41 -22.91
N TYR A 274 3.03 -1.88 -23.98
CA TYR A 274 3.09 -0.47 -24.36
C TYR A 274 1.70 0.15 -24.34
N ASP A 275 1.53 1.20 -23.54
CA ASP A 275 0.28 1.97 -23.51
C ASP A 275 0.32 3.04 -24.61
N HIS A 276 -0.61 2.96 -25.56
CA HIS A 276 -0.69 3.90 -26.69
C HIS A 276 -1.26 5.29 -26.31
N ASP A 277 -2.01 5.39 -25.21
CA ASP A 277 -2.58 6.64 -24.73
C ASP A 277 -1.54 7.43 -23.91
N ASP A 278 -0.85 6.74 -23.01
CA ASP A 278 0.24 7.32 -22.22
C ASP A 278 1.55 7.46 -23.02
N LYS A 279 1.69 6.69 -24.12
CA LYS A 279 2.91 6.54 -24.93
C LYS A 279 4.11 6.00 -24.15
N GLU A 280 3.85 5.16 -23.16
CA GLU A 280 4.83 4.67 -22.20
C GLU A 280 4.90 3.14 -22.15
N TRP A 281 6.07 2.61 -21.81
CA TRP A 281 6.26 1.17 -21.57
C TRP A 281 5.94 0.81 -20.11
N TYR A 282 5.37 -0.37 -19.91
CA TYR A 282 5.11 -0.96 -18.61
C TYR A 282 5.75 -2.35 -18.54
N LEU A 283 6.34 -2.66 -17.39
CA LEU A 283 7.09 -3.88 -17.13
C LEU A 283 6.44 -4.63 -15.97
N TRP A 284 6.17 -5.92 -16.18
CA TRP A 284 5.64 -6.80 -15.16
C TRP A 284 6.61 -6.93 -13.97
N GLN A 285 6.08 -6.87 -12.75
CA GLN A 285 6.84 -6.97 -11.49
C GLN A 285 6.50 -8.23 -10.69
N GLY A 286 5.92 -9.24 -11.33
CA GLY A 286 5.55 -10.51 -10.70
C GLY A 286 4.06 -10.59 -10.36
N HIS A 287 3.44 -9.48 -9.95
CA HIS A 287 1.99 -9.43 -9.66
C HIS A 287 1.29 -8.13 -10.08
N TYR A 288 2.02 -7.19 -10.70
CA TYR A 288 1.47 -5.94 -11.21
C TYR A 288 2.37 -5.33 -12.29
N TRP A 289 1.82 -4.38 -13.03
CA TRP A 289 2.49 -3.61 -14.07
C TRP A 289 3.08 -2.32 -13.53
N LYS A 290 4.36 -2.08 -13.81
CA LYS A 290 5.06 -0.86 -13.40
C LYS A 290 5.57 -0.09 -14.61
N ARG A 291 5.24 1.20 -14.68
CA ARG A 291 5.77 2.10 -15.72
C ARG A 291 7.30 2.08 -15.73
N ASP A 292 7.88 2.00 -16.92
CA ASP A 292 9.33 2.02 -17.15
C ASP A 292 9.91 3.43 -17.05
N ALA A 293 10.12 3.90 -15.82
CA ALA A 293 10.68 5.24 -15.58
C ALA A 293 12.15 5.40 -15.99
N ASN A 294 12.88 4.31 -16.23
CA ASN A 294 14.35 4.34 -16.37
C ASN A 294 14.83 3.80 -17.74
N GLY A 295 13.91 3.50 -18.67
CA GLY A 295 14.25 2.94 -19.98
C GLY A 295 14.83 1.53 -19.92
N ARG A 296 14.42 0.71 -18.94
CA ARG A 296 14.83 -0.70 -18.82
C ARG A 296 14.40 -1.52 -20.04
N ILE A 297 13.33 -1.15 -20.75
CA ILE A 297 12.93 -1.78 -22.01
C ILE A 297 14.08 -1.78 -23.04
N ARG A 298 14.85 -0.69 -23.11
CA ARG A 298 16.02 -0.57 -24.00
C ARG A 298 17.13 -1.54 -23.62
N GLN A 299 17.31 -1.79 -22.31
CA GLN A 299 18.28 -2.76 -21.81
C GLN A 299 17.86 -4.21 -22.13
N LEU A 300 16.56 -4.50 -22.14
CA LEU A 300 16.07 -5.82 -22.56
C LEU A 300 16.36 -6.07 -24.04
N VAL A 301 16.18 -5.06 -24.91
CA VAL A 301 16.50 -5.17 -26.34
C VAL A 301 18.01 -5.25 -26.59
N ALA A 302 18.79 -4.28 -26.10
CA ALA A 302 20.23 -4.22 -26.38
C ALA A 302 21.06 -5.28 -25.64
N GLY A 303 20.58 -5.69 -24.45
CA GLY A 303 21.26 -6.64 -23.58
C GLY A 303 20.69 -8.05 -23.71
N VAL A 304 19.48 -8.28 -23.22
CA VAL A 304 18.92 -9.63 -23.05
C VAL A 304 18.61 -10.29 -24.40
N LEU A 305 17.91 -9.61 -25.31
CA LEU A 305 17.64 -10.13 -26.65
C LEU A 305 18.93 -10.38 -27.44
N GLY A 306 19.92 -9.49 -27.31
CA GLY A 306 21.27 -9.71 -27.85
C GLY A 306 21.92 -10.98 -27.30
N THR A 307 21.80 -11.26 -26.00
CA THR A 307 22.28 -12.51 -25.39
C THR A 307 21.53 -13.73 -25.90
N LEU A 308 20.23 -13.64 -26.19
CA LEU A 308 19.47 -14.75 -26.78
C LEU A 308 19.99 -15.09 -28.20
N TYR A 309 20.30 -14.08 -29.01
CA TYR A 309 20.97 -14.28 -30.30
C TYR A 309 22.35 -14.94 -30.14
N LEU A 310 23.13 -14.53 -29.14
CA LEU A 310 24.44 -15.14 -28.87
C LEU A 310 24.33 -16.59 -28.36
N LYS A 311 23.30 -16.91 -27.57
CA LYS A 311 23.01 -18.28 -27.15
C LYS A 311 22.73 -19.16 -28.37
N ALA A 312 21.82 -18.72 -29.26
CA ALA A 312 21.55 -19.43 -30.50
C ALA A 312 22.80 -19.59 -31.38
N ALA A 313 23.67 -18.58 -31.43
CA ALA A 313 24.94 -18.67 -32.15
C ALA A 313 25.88 -19.73 -31.53
N ALA A 314 25.96 -19.82 -30.21
CA ALA A 314 26.78 -20.81 -29.52
C ALA A 314 26.28 -22.25 -29.74
N ASP A 315 24.96 -22.45 -29.75
CA ASP A 315 24.33 -23.74 -30.01
C ASP A 315 24.63 -24.23 -31.44
N LEU A 316 24.51 -23.33 -32.44
CA LEU A 316 24.87 -23.64 -33.82
C LEU A 316 26.37 -23.87 -34.02
N ASN A 317 27.22 -23.11 -33.31
CA ASN A 317 28.66 -23.29 -33.39
C ASN A 317 29.11 -24.64 -32.82
N THR A 318 28.42 -25.16 -31.81
CA THR A 318 28.65 -26.52 -31.29
C THR A 318 28.31 -27.57 -32.35
N THR A 319 27.15 -27.43 -33.00
CA THR A 319 26.73 -28.30 -34.11
C THR A 319 27.70 -28.23 -35.29
N GLN A 320 28.20 -27.03 -35.60
CA GLN A 320 29.20 -26.81 -36.64
C GLN A 320 30.50 -27.55 -36.32
N ALA A 321 31.02 -27.44 -35.10
CA ALA A 321 32.24 -28.11 -34.67
C ALA A 321 32.14 -29.65 -34.76
N GLU A 322 30.98 -30.22 -34.45
CA GLU A 322 30.71 -31.65 -34.62
C GLU A 322 30.77 -32.07 -36.09
N ILE A 323 30.14 -31.30 -36.98
CA ILE A 323 30.18 -31.55 -38.43
C ILE A 323 31.61 -31.39 -38.96
N GLU A 324 32.37 -30.41 -38.49
CA GLU A 324 33.78 -30.23 -38.86
C GLU A 324 34.65 -31.41 -38.42
N LEU A 325 34.39 -31.99 -37.25
CA LEU A 325 35.07 -33.21 -36.80
C LEU A 325 34.71 -34.41 -37.69
N GLN A 326 33.44 -34.54 -38.12
CA GLN A 326 33.02 -35.57 -39.07
C GLN A 326 33.71 -35.40 -40.43
N ILE A 327 33.81 -34.16 -40.93
CA ILE A 327 34.53 -33.82 -42.16
C ILE A 327 36.00 -34.25 -42.04
N GLN A 328 36.69 -33.88 -40.94
CA GLN A 328 38.09 -34.26 -40.72
C GLN A 328 38.30 -35.78 -40.63
N THR A 329 37.34 -36.50 -40.05
CA THR A 329 37.39 -37.96 -39.92
C THR A 329 37.28 -38.62 -41.30
N LEU A 330 36.28 -38.23 -42.09
CA LEU A 330 36.08 -38.73 -43.46
C LEU A 330 37.26 -38.41 -44.39
N GLU A 331 37.87 -37.22 -44.24
CA GLU A 331 39.06 -36.84 -45.03
C GLU A 331 40.30 -37.70 -44.67
N ARG A 332 40.44 -38.12 -43.41
CA ARG A 332 41.53 -39.01 -42.97
C ARG A 332 41.35 -40.45 -43.44
N GLU A 333 40.11 -40.95 -43.49
CA GLU A 333 39.80 -42.35 -43.83
C GLU A 333 39.94 -42.68 -45.32
N LYS A 334 40.11 -41.67 -46.21
CA LYS A 334 40.30 -41.84 -47.67
C LYS A 334 39.29 -42.80 -48.34
N ALA A 335 38.05 -42.85 -47.85
CA ALA A 335 37.02 -43.70 -48.43
C ALA A 335 36.64 -43.20 -49.84
N GLN A 336 36.86 -44.04 -50.85
CA GLN A 336 36.63 -43.71 -52.28
C GLN A 336 35.16 -43.44 -52.63
N ASP A 337 34.20 -43.80 -51.76
CA ASP A 337 32.75 -43.74 -52.02
C ASP A 337 32.02 -42.61 -51.23
N ASP A 338 32.72 -41.87 -50.36
CA ASP A 338 32.11 -40.88 -49.46
C ASP A 338 32.15 -39.43 -49.98
N GLY A 339 32.58 -39.20 -51.22
CA GLY A 339 32.75 -37.85 -51.79
C GLY A 339 31.46 -37.00 -51.80
N ALA A 340 30.30 -37.61 -52.07
CA ALA A 340 29.01 -36.93 -52.02
C ALA A 340 28.61 -36.53 -50.59
N ARG A 341 28.86 -37.40 -49.61
CA ARG A 341 28.60 -37.15 -48.19
C ARG A 341 29.51 -36.05 -47.65
N LEU A 342 30.80 -36.07 -48.00
CA LEU A 342 31.77 -35.04 -47.64
C LEU A 342 31.36 -33.65 -48.17
N ASN A 343 30.95 -33.57 -49.44
CA ASN A 343 30.47 -32.32 -50.04
C ASN A 343 29.18 -31.82 -49.36
N SER A 344 28.25 -32.73 -49.01
CA SER A 344 27.04 -32.38 -48.26
C SER A 344 27.37 -31.80 -46.87
N LEU A 345 28.27 -32.44 -46.12
CA LEU A 345 28.69 -31.97 -44.79
C LEU A 345 29.41 -30.62 -44.86
N LYS A 346 30.31 -30.42 -45.84
CA LYS A 346 30.97 -29.12 -46.08
C LYS A 346 29.96 -28.03 -46.42
N GLY A 347 28.94 -28.35 -47.22
CA GLY A 347 27.82 -27.45 -47.50
C GLY A 347 27.06 -27.05 -46.24
N LYS A 348 26.71 -28.02 -45.38
CA LYS A 348 26.05 -27.77 -44.09
C LYS A 348 26.89 -26.93 -43.14
N ALA A 349 28.18 -27.25 -42.99
CA ALA A 349 29.10 -26.48 -42.15
C ALA A 349 29.20 -25.01 -42.59
N LYS A 350 29.27 -24.77 -43.90
CA LYS A 350 29.29 -23.41 -44.47
C LYS A 350 28.00 -22.63 -44.17
N ILE A 351 26.83 -23.26 -44.27
CA ILE A 351 25.54 -22.64 -43.93
C ILE A 351 25.49 -22.29 -42.45
N LEU A 352 25.90 -23.21 -41.57
CA LEU A 352 25.94 -22.98 -40.13
C LEU A 352 26.89 -21.83 -39.77
N ALA A 353 28.08 -21.77 -40.38
CA ALA A 353 29.03 -20.68 -40.17
C ALA A 353 28.42 -19.31 -40.52
N ALA A 354 27.70 -19.22 -41.65
CA ALA A 354 27.02 -17.99 -42.06
C ALA A 354 25.91 -17.59 -41.07
N HIS A 355 25.13 -18.54 -40.55
CA HIS A 355 24.13 -18.28 -39.52
C HIS A 355 24.78 -17.80 -38.21
N VAL A 356 25.86 -18.44 -37.75
CA VAL A 356 26.60 -18.03 -36.55
C VAL A 356 27.09 -16.59 -36.67
N GLU A 357 27.71 -16.24 -37.79
CA GLU A 357 28.17 -14.86 -38.07
C GLU A 357 27.00 -13.87 -38.10
N GLY A 358 25.89 -14.23 -38.74
CA GLY A 358 24.67 -13.42 -38.80
C GLY A 358 24.08 -13.13 -37.43
N LEU A 359 23.94 -14.15 -36.57
CA LEU A 359 23.44 -14.02 -35.20
C LEU A 359 24.37 -13.16 -34.32
N GLN A 360 25.68 -13.34 -34.43
CA GLN A 360 26.67 -12.53 -33.71
C GLN A 360 26.64 -11.06 -34.16
N THR A 361 26.54 -10.83 -35.46
CA THR A 361 26.41 -9.49 -36.04
C THR A 361 25.12 -8.83 -35.60
N ARG A 362 24.01 -9.58 -35.54
CA ARG A 362 22.73 -9.11 -35.04
C ARG A 362 22.82 -8.65 -33.59
N ALA A 363 23.41 -9.47 -32.72
CA ALA A 363 23.60 -9.14 -31.31
C ALA A 363 24.41 -7.84 -31.12
N LYS A 364 25.43 -7.60 -31.95
CA LYS A 364 26.16 -6.32 -31.96
C LYS A 364 25.27 -5.16 -32.45
N GLY A 365 24.51 -5.39 -33.52
CA GLY A 365 23.60 -4.39 -34.11
C GLY A 365 22.52 -3.89 -33.15
N LEU A 366 21.98 -4.76 -32.29
CA LEU A 366 20.98 -4.41 -31.27
C LEU A 366 21.48 -3.40 -30.22
N ARG A 367 22.80 -3.22 -30.08
CA ARG A 367 23.39 -2.20 -29.19
C ARG A 367 23.42 -0.80 -29.81
N THR A 368 23.09 -0.68 -31.09
CA THR A 368 23.00 0.61 -31.76
C THR A 368 21.66 1.26 -31.48
N ALA A 369 21.67 2.58 -31.22
CA ALA A 369 20.45 3.32 -30.90
C ALA A 369 19.39 3.21 -32.01
N LYS A 370 19.82 3.26 -33.29
CA LYS A 370 18.93 3.16 -34.45
C LYS A 370 18.15 1.85 -34.46
N ARG A 371 18.84 0.72 -34.45
CA ARG A 371 18.19 -0.60 -34.52
C ARG A 371 17.31 -0.85 -33.30
N MET A 372 17.81 -0.53 -32.11
CA MET A 372 17.04 -0.65 -30.86
C MET A 372 15.72 0.13 -30.90
N ASN A 373 15.74 1.37 -31.39
CA ASN A 373 14.53 2.17 -31.52
C ASN A 373 13.59 1.64 -32.59
N ASN A 374 14.11 1.09 -33.70
CA ASN A 374 13.29 0.46 -34.73
C ASN A 374 12.57 -0.77 -34.18
N VAL A 375 13.28 -1.63 -33.44
CA VAL A 375 12.68 -2.80 -32.75
C VAL A 375 11.56 -2.37 -31.81
N LEU A 376 11.81 -1.38 -30.96
CA LEU A 376 10.78 -0.85 -30.05
C LEU A 376 9.59 -0.28 -30.82
N THR A 377 9.82 0.45 -31.91
CA THR A 377 8.74 1.00 -32.74
C THR A 377 7.86 -0.10 -33.33
N PHE A 378 8.45 -1.16 -33.88
CA PHE A 378 7.67 -2.24 -34.50
C PHE A 378 6.85 -3.04 -33.48
N VAL A 379 7.43 -3.35 -32.32
CA VAL A 379 6.80 -4.23 -31.33
C VAL A 379 5.70 -3.54 -30.49
N GLN A 380 5.61 -2.20 -30.50
CA GLN A 380 4.54 -1.45 -29.83
C GLN A 380 3.13 -1.88 -30.23
N SER A 381 2.93 -2.28 -31.49
CA SER A 381 1.64 -2.74 -31.99
C SER A 381 1.25 -4.11 -31.45
N GLU A 382 2.21 -5.03 -31.37
CA GLU A 382 2.02 -6.41 -30.92
C GLU A 382 1.88 -6.51 -29.40
N MET A 383 2.58 -5.63 -28.67
CA MET A 383 2.56 -5.55 -27.21
C MET A 383 1.71 -4.37 -26.70
N GLY A 384 0.75 -3.93 -27.50
CA GLY A 384 -0.07 -2.75 -27.22
C GLY A 384 -1.15 -2.97 -26.16
N THR A 385 -1.40 -1.94 -25.36
CA THR A 385 -2.56 -1.78 -24.48
C THR A 385 -3.05 -0.32 -24.55
N ASN A 386 -4.15 -0.02 -23.87
CA ASN A 386 -4.74 1.31 -23.78
C ASN A 386 -5.14 1.63 -22.33
N ALA A 387 -5.52 2.88 -22.09
CA ALA A 387 -5.87 3.38 -20.76
C ALA A 387 -7.08 2.65 -20.14
N GLU A 388 -7.96 2.10 -20.98
CA GLU A 388 -9.22 1.45 -20.60
C GLU A 388 -9.05 0.06 -19.99
N ARG A 389 -7.89 -0.60 -20.18
CA ARG A 389 -7.67 -1.95 -19.61
C ARG A 389 -7.17 -1.92 -18.16
N TRP A 390 -6.53 -0.84 -17.75
CA TRP A 390 -5.85 -0.77 -16.46
C TRP A 390 -6.82 -0.71 -15.28
N ASP A 391 -6.54 -1.52 -14.25
CA ASP A 391 -7.23 -1.49 -12.96
C ASP A 391 -8.78 -1.58 -13.08
N THR A 392 -9.27 -2.39 -14.04
CA THR A 392 -10.70 -2.45 -14.40
C THR A 392 -11.54 -3.36 -13.52
N ASP A 393 -10.95 -4.42 -12.95
CA ASP A 393 -11.67 -5.35 -12.10
C ASP A 393 -11.90 -4.74 -10.71
N PRO A 394 -13.16 -4.49 -10.29
CA PRO A 394 -13.46 -3.89 -9.01
C PRO A 394 -13.18 -4.81 -7.81
N TRP A 395 -12.97 -6.10 -8.04
CA TRP A 395 -12.78 -7.12 -7.01
C TRP A 395 -11.32 -7.52 -6.79
N LEU A 396 -10.41 -7.12 -7.68
CA LEU A 396 -8.98 -7.45 -7.52
C LEU A 396 -8.24 -6.35 -6.78
N LEU A 397 -7.69 -6.63 -5.60
CA LEU A 397 -6.88 -5.68 -4.83
C LEU A 397 -5.41 -6.10 -4.85
N ALA A 398 -4.58 -5.43 -5.66
CA ALA A 398 -3.14 -5.67 -5.62
C ALA A 398 -2.49 -5.09 -4.36
N VAL A 399 -1.61 -5.89 -3.77
CA VAL A 399 -0.84 -5.64 -2.55
C VAL A 399 0.64 -5.91 -2.84
N GLN A 400 1.55 -5.56 -1.92
CA GLN A 400 2.99 -5.58 -2.20
C GLN A 400 3.54 -6.97 -2.61
N ASN A 401 2.87 -8.05 -2.22
CA ASN A 401 3.28 -9.43 -2.43
C ASN A 401 2.27 -10.29 -3.21
N GLY A 402 1.25 -9.69 -3.86
CA GLY A 402 0.25 -10.48 -4.60
C GLY A 402 -1.00 -9.69 -4.98
N VAL A 403 -2.06 -10.41 -5.30
CA VAL A 403 -3.39 -9.87 -5.59
C VAL A 403 -4.40 -10.58 -4.70
N ILE A 404 -5.28 -9.82 -4.06
CA ILE A 404 -6.35 -10.37 -3.22
C ILE A 404 -7.65 -10.33 -4.01
N ASP A 405 -8.35 -11.46 -4.05
CA ASP A 405 -9.73 -11.52 -4.54
C ASP A 405 -10.67 -11.08 -3.42
N LEU A 406 -11.37 -9.95 -3.61
CA LEU A 406 -12.26 -9.39 -2.61
C LEU A 406 -13.60 -10.14 -2.48
N HIS A 407 -13.92 -11.08 -3.38
CA HIS A 407 -15.05 -11.99 -3.18
C HIS A 407 -14.80 -12.98 -2.05
N THR A 408 -13.59 -13.50 -1.95
CA THR A 408 -13.23 -14.58 -1.01
C THR A 408 -12.32 -14.11 0.12
N GLY A 409 -11.59 -13.01 -0.07
CA GLY A 409 -10.52 -12.55 0.81
C GLY A 409 -9.21 -13.32 0.65
N GLU A 410 -9.11 -14.19 -0.35
CA GLU A 410 -7.92 -15.01 -0.58
C GLU A 410 -6.88 -14.29 -1.44
N GLY A 411 -5.60 -14.50 -1.09
CA GLY A 411 -4.47 -14.00 -1.86
C GLY A 411 -4.05 -14.99 -2.95
N ARG A 412 -3.75 -14.49 -4.14
CA ARG A 412 -3.19 -15.25 -5.26
C ARG A 412 -1.96 -14.56 -5.85
N GLU A 413 -1.18 -15.33 -6.61
CA GLU A 413 -0.18 -14.76 -7.50
C GLU A 413 -0.87 -13.84 -8.53
N GLY A 414 -0.21 -12.75 -8.90
CA GLY A 414 -0.77 -11.85 -9.89
C GLY A 414 -0.65 -12.44 -11.30
N ASN A 415 -1.60 -12.08 -12.15
CA ASN A 415 -1.64 -12.48 -13.54
C ASN A 415 -1.44 -11.24 -14.43
N PRO A 416 -0.50 -11.25 -15.39
CA PRO A 416 -0.33 -10.14 -16.33
C PRO A 416 -1.62 -9.72 -17.03
N GLU A 417 -2.54 -10.65 -17.28
CA GLU A 417 -3.84 -10.40 -17.91
C GLU A 417 -4.85 -9.67 -17.00
N ASP A 418 -4.55 -9.52 -15.70
CA ASP A 418 -5.38 -8.71 -14.79
C ASP A 418 -5.22 -7.19 -15.06
N TYR A 419 -4.17 -6.79 -15.80
CA TYR A 419 -3.83 -5.38 -16.07
C TYR A 419 -3.89 -4.49 -14.82
N ILE A 420 -3.37 -4.97 -13.69
CA ILE A 420 -3.28 -4.17 -12.47
C ILE A 420 -1.97 -3.38 -12.48
N ARG A 421 -2.05 -2.05 -12.34
CA ARG A 421 -0.89 -1.15 -12.19
C ARG A 421 -0.92 -0.36 -10.88
N THR A 422 -2.06 -0.35 -10.20
CA THR A 422 -2.23 0.33 -8.91
C THR A 422 -2.12 -0.66 -7.76
N VAL A 423 -1.13 -0.48 -6.89
CA VAL A 423 -0.78 -1.44 -5.82
C VAL A 423 -0.79 -0.79 -4.45
N ALA A 424 -1.41 -1.46 -3.47
CA ALA A 424 -1.31 -1.09 -2.07
C ALA A 424 0.12 -1.39 -1.54
N PRO A 425 0.75 -0.47 -0.80
CA PRO A 425 2.12 -0.61 -0.29
C PRO A 425 2.24 -1.56 0.91
N THR A 426 1.16 -2.28 1.25
CA THR A 426 1.09 -3.15 2.41
C THR A 426 1.28 -4.59 1.96
N GLU A 427 2.08 -5.34 2.71
CA GLU A 427 2.21 -6.78 2.51
C GLU A 427 1.00 -7.50 3.12
N TRP A 428 0.46 -8.46 2.38
CA TRP A 428 -0.61 -9.34 2.83
C TRP A 428 -0.04 -10.52 3.62
N THR A 429 -0.53 -10.72 4.85
CA THR A 429 -0.08 -11.79 5.75
C THR A 429 -1.18 -12.79 6.13
N GLY A 430 -2.43 -12.55 5.67
CA GLY A 430 -3.56 -13.43 5.90
C GLY A 430 -4.78 -12.70 6.46
N LEU A 431 -5.94 -13.33 6.35
CA LEU A 431 -7.22 -12.76 6.81
C LEU A 431 -7.32 -12.71 8.34
N GLU A 432 -6.61 -13.58 9.04
CA GLU A 432 -6.58 -13.65 10.51
C GLU A 432 -5.53 -12.74 11.14
N THR A 433 -4.81 -11.94 10.35
CA THR A 433 -3.80 -11.03 10.89
C THR A 433 -4.46 -10.00 11.81
N PRO A 434 -3.99 -9.88 13.08
CA PRO A 434 -4.60 -9.00 14.06
C PRO A 434 -4.10 -7.55 13.92
N CYS A 435 -4.92 -6.59 14.36
CA CYS A 435 -4.58 -5.17 14.47
C CYS A 435 -5.14 -4.58 15.78
N PRO A 436 -4.70 -5.10 16.95
CA PRO A 436 -5.33 -4.78 18.23
C PRO A 436 -5.28 -3.30 18.58
N ARG A 437 -4.19 -2.57 18.24
CA ARG A 437 -4.13 -1.13 18.51
C ARG A 437 -5.10 -0.36 17.62
N PHE A 438 -5.26 -0.76 16.36
CA PHE A 438 -6.24 -0.16 15.45
C PHE A 438 -7.68 -0.40 15.93
N GLU A 439 -8.02 -1.62 16.32
CA GLU A 439 -9.35 -1.94 16.87
C GLU A 439 -9.61 -1.16 18.18
N GLN A 440 -8.62 -1.09 19.07
CA GLN A 440 -8.69 -0.24 20.27
C GLN A 440 -8.87 1.25 19.93
N PHE A 441 -8.15 1.75 18.92
CA PHE A 441 -8.30 3.14 18.46
C PHE A 441 -9.74 3.43 18.01
N LEU A 442 -10.39 2.52 17.28
CA LEU A 442 -11.80 2.67 16.91
C LEU A 442 -12.72 2.68 18.13
N GLN A 443 -12.44 1.85 19.13
CA GLN A 443 -13.19 1.84 20.40
C GLN A 443 -13.03 3.16 21.17
N GLU A 444 -11.84 3.75 21.15
CA GLU A 444 -11.52 5.04 21.80
C GLU A 444 -12.24 6.23 21.13
N ILE A 445 -12.23 6.31 19.80
CA ILE A 445 -12.82 7.46 19.08
C ILE A 445 -14.36 7.46 19.05
N PHE A 446 -15.00 6.31 19.30
CA PHE A 446 -16.46 6.13 19.35
C PHE A 446 -16.96 5.72 20.73
N GLU A 447 -16.20 6.02 21.80
CA GLU A 447 -16.56 5.71 23.18
C GLU A 447 -17.92 6.31 23.58
N ASP A 448 -18.28 7.46 23.01
CA ASP A 448 -19.52 8.20 23.25
C ASP A 448 -20.77 7.56 22.61
N LYS A 449 -20.61 6.55 21.76
CA LYS A 449 -21.73 5.96 21.01
C LYS A 449 -22.49 4.92 21.83
N PRO A 450 -23.82 5.02 21.96
CA PRO A 450 -24.62 4.06 22.74
C PRO A 450 -24.65 2.67 22.08
N ASP A 451 -24.56 2.60 20.75
CA ASP A 451 -24.53 1.38 19.94
C ASP A 451 -23.13 1.12 19.34
N ARG A 452 -22.07 1.44 20.11
CA ARG A 452 -20.66 1.45 19.68
C ARG A 452 -20.21 0.24 18.85
N GLU A 453 -20.54 -0.97 19.27
CA GLU A 453 -20.13 -2.18 18.54
C GLU A 453 -20.78 -2.26 17.15
N ALA A 454 -22.08 -1.98 17.05
CA ALA A 454 -22.78 -1.91 15.77
C ALA A 454 -22.26 -0.75 14.91
N PHE A 455 -21.90 0.37 15.53
CA PHE A 455 -21.29 1.52 14.86
C PHE A 455 -19.94 1.17 14.21
N ILE A 456 -19.06 0.51 14.96
CA ILE A 456 -17.74 0.09 14.45
C ILE A 456 -17.89 -0.99 13.37
N ALA A 457 -18.81 -1.95 13.54
CA ALA A 457 -19.12 -2.95 12.54
C ALA A 457 -19.63 -2.32 11.23
N PHE A 458 -20.53 -1.33 11.31
CA PHE A 458 -20.96 -0.56 10.15
C PHE A 458 -19.79 0.17 9.48
N LEU A 459 -18.92 0.83 10.26
CA LEU A 459 -17.75 1.51 9.71
C LEU A 459 -16.81 0.52 9.01
N GLN A 460 -16.65 -0.69 9.56
CA GLN A 460 -15.88 -1.77 8.95
C GLN A 460 -16.47 -2.19 7.60
N ARG A 461 -17.78 -2.43 7.53
CA ARG A 461 -18.49 -2.77 6.29
C ARG A 461 -18.41 -1.63 5.27
N LEU A 462 -18.55 -0.39 5.72
CA LEU A 462 -18.45 0.81 4.90
C LEU A 462 -17.06 0.96 4.25
N LEU A 463 -16.00 0.85 5.06
CA LEU A 463 -14.62 0.98 4.57
C LEU A 463 -14.19 -0.27 3.77
N GLY A 464 -14.70 -1.45 4.12
CA GLY A 464 -14.52 -2.69 3.36
C GLY A 464 -15.20 -2.65 2.00
N TYR A 465 -16.43 -2.17 1.90
CA TYR A 465 -17.04 -1.80 0.61
C TYR A 465 -16.20 -0.74 -0.10
N GLY A 466 -15.66 0.23 0.64
CA GLY A 466 -14.74 1.27 0.21
C GLY A 466 -13.51 0.78 -0.55
N ILE A 467 -12.99 -0.41 -0.24
CA ILE A 467 -11.83 -1.01 -0.93
C ILE A 467 -12.17 -1.76 -2.21
N THR A 468 -13.45 -1.84 -2.61
CA THR A 468 -13.85 -2.33 -3.95
C THR A 468 -13.83 -1.20 -4.98
N GLY A 469 -13.97 -1.51 -6.27
CA GLY A 469 -14.27 -0.53 -7.32
C GLY A 469 -15.77 -0.24 -7.52
N LEU A 470 -16.65 -0.77 -6.67
CA LEU A 470 -18.11 -0.69 -6.86
C LEU A 470 -18.71 0.61 -6.32
N THR A 471 -19.85 1.01 -6.92
CA THR A 471 -20.64 2.20 -6.51
C THR A 471 -22.14 1.89 -6.33
N THR A 472 -22.48 0.62 -6.12
CA THR A 472 -23.86 0.09 -6.08
C THR A 472 -24.69 0.53 -4.88
N GLN A 473 -24.06 0.85 -3.74
CA GLN A 473 -24.80 1.21 -2.51
C GLN A 473 -25.33 2.65 -2.50
N HIS A 474 -24.90 3.50 -3.44
CA HIS A 474 -25.31 4.91 -3.51
C HIS A 474 -25.19 5.65 -2.17
N ILE A 475 -24.04 5.58 -1.50
CA ILE A 475 -23.81 6.21 -0.19
C ILE A 475 -22.87 7.42 -0.26
N PHE A 476 -23.03 8.32 0.70
CA PHE A 476 -22.21 9.51 0.90
C PHE A 476 -21.92 9.72 2.39
N PRO A 477 -20.84 9.11 2.92
CA PRO A 477 -20.40 9.30 4.29
C PRO A 477 -19.89 10.72 4.55
N ILE A 478 -20.36 11.32 5.65
CA ILE A 478 -19.92 12.63 6.14
C ILE A 478 -19.31 12.42 7.51
N PHE A 479 -17.99 12.50 7.59
CA PHE A 479 -17.23 12.46 8.84
C PHE A 479 -17.26 13.84 9.49
N TYR A 480 -18.12 13.99 10.50
CA TYR A 480 -18.35 15.24 11.20
C TYR A 480 -17.74 15.21 12.61
N GLY A 481 -17.19 16.33 13.03
CA GLY A 481 -16.82 16.55 14.42
C GLY A 481 -16.51 18.02 14.59
N GLU A 482 -17.24 18.67 15.49
CA GLU A 482 -17.31 20.12 15.67
C GLU A 482 -15.92 20.76 15.87
N GLU A 483 -15.05 20.06 16.58
CA GLU A 483 -13.69 20.50 16.86
C GLU A 483 -12.64 19.53 16.32
N GLY A 484 -11.40 20.01 16.17
CA GLY A 484 -10.26 19.17 15.76
C GLY A 484 -9.80 18.20 16.85
N ARG A 485 -8.84 17.32 16.49
CA ARG A 485 -8.23 16.30 17.37
C ARG A 485 -9.22 15.22 17.86
N ASN A 486 -10.04 14.69 16.94
CA ASN A 486 -11.06 13.66 17.23
C ASN A 486 -10.81 12.32 16.50
N GLY A 487 -9.66 12.14 15.85
CA GLY A 487 -9.28 10.89 15.19
C GLY A 487 -9.61 10.78 13.69
N LYS A 488 -10.42 11.70 13.11
CA LYS A 488 -10.76 11.70 11.67
C LYS A 488 -9.53 11.63 10.76
N ASP A 489 -8.59 12.56 10.96
CA ASP A 489 -7.36 12.64 10.17
C ASP A 489 -6.46 11.40 10.36
N THR A 490 -6.37 10.90 11.59
CA THR A 490 -5.58 9.71 11.92
C THR A 490 -6.14 8.47 11.21
N LEU A 491 -7.46 8.29 11.20
CA LEU A 491 -8.12 7.20 10.48
C LEU A 491 -7.83 7.26 8.97
N LEU A 492 -8.04 8.43 8.34
CA LEU A 492 -7.81 8.58 6.90
C LEU A 492 -6.32 8.45 6.52
N ALA A 493 -5.41 8.96 7.36
CA ALA A 493 -3.97 8.79 7.19
C ALA A 493 -3.56 7.32 7.30
N THR A 494 -4.19 6.56 8.20
CA THR A 494 -3.98 5.12 8.36
C THR A 494 -4.46 4.34 7.14
N LEU A 495 -5.65 4.65 6.61
CA LEU A 495 -6.14 4.08 5.35
C LEU A 495 -5.20 4.43 4.17
N LYS A 496 -4.73 5.68 4.09
CA LYS A 496 -3.77 6.12 3.07
C LYS A 496 -2.44 5.37 3.17
N GLY A 497 -1.94 5.15 4.39
CA GLY A 497 -0.73 4.38 4.65
C GLY A 497 -0.87 2.90 4.26
N THR A 498 -2.08 2.35 4.38
CA THR A 498 -2.39 0.94 4.11
C THR A 498 -2.66 0.67 2.63
N LEU A 499 -3.49 1.49 1.99
CA LEU A 499 -3.96 1.29 0.60
C LEU A 499 -3.18 2.11 -0.44
N GLY A 500 -2.39 3.09 0.00
CA GLY A 500 -1.48 3.88 -0.83
C GLY A 500 -2.18 4.68 -1.93
N PRO A 501 -1.79 4.53 -3.21
CA PRO A 501 -2.30 5.35 -4.30
C PRO A 501 -3.79 5.13 -4.59
N GLN A 502 -4.39 4.03 -4.13
CA GLN A 502 -5.81 3.70 -4.34
C GLN A 502 -6.76 4.61 -3.57
N VAL A 503 -6.30 5.33 -2.57
CA VAL A 503 -7.16 6.24 -1.78
C VAL A 503 -6.52 7.61 -1.67
N GLY A 504 -7.28 8.65 -1.34
CA GLY A 504 -6.67 9.96 -1.06
C GLY A 504 -7.62 11.15 -1.04
N ALA A 505 -7.08 12.28 -0.62
CA ALA A 505 -7.76 13.57 -0.67
C ALA A 505 -7.94 14.03 -2.12
N VAL A 506 -9.06 14.69 -2.39
CA VAL A 506 -9.38 15.35 -3.66
C VAL A 506 -9.83 16.79 -3.42
N SER A 507 -9.89 17.60 -4.47
CA SER A 507 -10.33 18.98 -4.37
C SER A 507 -11.79 19.08 -3.88
N ASN A 508 -12.08 20.07 -3.03
CA ASN A 508 -13.44 20.37 -2.58
C ASN A 508 -14.40 20.76 -3.73
N ASP A 509 -13.87 21.13 -4.90
CA ASP A 509 -14.64 21.28 -6.14
C ASP A 509 -15.46 20.03 -6.50
N VAL A 510 -15.06 18.85 -6.00
CA VAL A 510 -15.80 17.59 -6.18
C VAL A 510 -17.12 17.59 -5.39
N PHE A 511 -17.20 18.33 -4.28
CA PHE A 511 -18.30 18.27 -3.32
C PHE A 511 -19.13 19.55 -3.26
N LEU A 512 -18.50 20.72 -3.41
CA LEU A 512 -19.12 22.02 -3.13
C LEU A 512 -19.72 22.67 -4.38
N ALA A 513 -20.82 23.40 -4.19
CA ALA A 513 -21.42 24.23 -5.23
C ALA A 513 -20.53 25.46 -5.50
N GLN A 514 -20.27 25.76 -6.77
CA GLN A 514 -19.53 26.97 -7.15
C GLN A 514 -20.49 28.12 -7.47
N ASP A 515 -20.20 29.32 -6.96
CA ASP A 515 -21.01 30.53 -7.21
C ASP A 515 -20.97 31.03 -8.66
N LYS A 516 -20.00 30.56 -9.46
CA LYS A 516 -19.86 30.91 -10.89
C LYS A 516 -20.00 29.65 -11.74
N SER A 517 -20.90 29.65 -12.71
CA SER A 517 -21.00 28.54 -13.67
C SER A 517 -19.70 28.45 -14.47
N ARG A 518 -19.01 27.31 -14.41
CA ARG A 518 -17.93 26.99 -15.35
C ARG A 518 -18.50 27.01 -16.77
N SER A 519 -17.72 27.49 -17.74
CA SER A 519 -18.12 27.43 -19.15
C SER A 519 -18.26 25.98 -19.59
N SER A 520 -19.26 25.70 -20.45
CA SER A 520 -19.43 24.39 -21.06
C SER A 520 -18.15 23.97 -21.78
N GLY A 521 -17.62 22.78 -21.45
CA GLY A 521 -16.37 22.24 -22.03
C GLY A 521 -15.06 22.67 -21.34
N ALA A 522 -15.12 23.39 -20.21
CA ALA A 522 -13.94 23.71 -19.40
C ALA A 522 -13.23 22.44 -18.88
N ALA A 523 -11.93 22.55 -18.61
CA ALA A 523 -11.16 21.46 -18.02
C ALA A 523 -11.66 21.13 -16.60
N THR A 524 -11.73 19.84 -16.28
CA THR A 524 -12.21 19.29 -15.00
C THR A 524 -11.15 18.40 -14.34
N PRO A 525 -9.93 18.91 -14.05
CA PRO A 525 -8.85 18.09 -13.49
C PRO A 525 -9.24 17.39 -12.19
N HIS A 526 -10.07 18.01 -11.36
CA HIS A 526 -10.61 17.43 -10.12
C HIS A 526 -11.43 16.15 -10.34
N LEU A 527 -12.10 16.00 -11.49
CA LEU A 527 -12.79 14.76 -11.85
C LEU A 527 -11.82 13.72 -12.43
N CYS A 528 -10.78 14.16 -13.15
CA CYS A 528 -9.73 13.25 -13.66
C CYS A 528 -9.00 12.54 -12.52
N ASP A 529 -8.79 13.22 -11.39
CA ASP A 529 -8.09 12.68 -10.20
C ASP A 529 -8.87 11.57 -9.50
N LEU A 530 -10.16 11.44 -9.82
CA LEU A 530 -10.97 10.34 -9.35
C LEU A 530 -10.47 9.05 -10.01
N GLN A 531 -10.53 8.90 -11.32
CA GLN A 531 -10.26 7.65 -12.06
C GLN A 531 -9.22 6.70 -11.42
N GLY A 532 -9.66 5.49 -11.06
CA GLY A 532 -8.81 4.41 -10.54
C GLY A 532 -8.51 4.45 -9.04
N LYS A 533 -8.97 5.46 -8.30
CA LYS A 533 -9.05 5.38 -6.83
C LYS A 533 -10.20 4.43 -6.42
N ARG A 534 -10.32 4.16 -5.12
CA ARG A 534 -11.39 3.36 -4.51
C ARG A 534 -12.12 4.11 -3.40
N LEU A 535 -11.40 4.92 -2.64
CA LEU A 535 -11.95 5.81 -1.62
C LEU A 535 -11.31 7.19 -1.74
N VAL A 536 -12.11 8.23 -1.82
CA VAL A 536 -11.63 9.61 -1.89
C VAL A 536 -12.34 10.49 -0.89
N TRP A 537 -11.65 11.52 -0.39
CA TRP A 537 -12.25 12.45 0.55
C TRP A 537 -11.96 13.92 0.24
N GLY A 538 -12.95 14.78 0.51
CA GLY A 538 -12.77 16.22 0.63
C GLY A 538 -12.46 16.60 2.07
N SER A 539 -11.72 17.68 2.27
CA SER A 539 -11.32 18.19 3.59
C SER A 539 -11.51 19.70 3.64
N GLU A 540 -11.93 20.22 4.80
CA GLU A 540 -12.08 21.67 5.07
C GLU A 540 -13.28 22.32 4.34
N THR A 541 -14.51 22.05 4.80
CA THR A 541 -15.62 22.96 4.50
C THR A 541 -15.62 24.12 5.49
N LYS A 542 -15.97 25.31 5.01
CA LYS A 542 -16.20 26.49 5.83
C LYS A 542 -17.64 26.53 6.29
N GLU A 543 -17.88 27.25 7.38
CA GLU A 543 -19.23 27.59 7.79
C GLU A 543 -19.98 28.29 6.64
N GLY A 544 -21.18 27.82 6.33
CA GLY A 544 -22.00 28.34 5.23
C GLY A 544 -21.76 27.72 3.84
N ASP A 545 -20.78 26.82 3.69
CA ASP A 545 -20.57 26.10 2.42
C ASP A 545 -21.80 25.26 2.03
N ARG A 546 -22.08 25.17 0.72
CA ARG A 546 -23.22 24.42 0.16
C ARG A 546 -22.75 23.23 -0.66
N LEU A 547 -23.40 22.09 -0.47
CA LEU A 547 -23.11 20.89 -1.27
C LEU A 547 -23.67 21.01 -2.70
N ASN A 548 -22.89 20.53 -3.67
CA ASN A 548 -23.36 20.31 -5.03
C ASN A 548 -24.09 18.97 -5.11
N ILE A 549 -25.35 18.97 -4.67
CA ILE A 549 -26.18 17.76 -4.58
C ILE A 549 -26.30 17.03 -5.93
N ALA A 550 -26.42 17.77 -7.04
CA ALA A 550 -26.52 17.19 -8.38
C ALA A 550 -25.25 16.39 -8.73
N GLN A 551 -24.08 16.97 -8.46
CA GLN A 551 -22.80 16.31 -8.70
C GLN A 551 -22.59 15.12 -7.77
N ILE A 552 -22.90 15.23 -6.48
CA ILE A 552 -22.80 14.11 -5.53
C ILE A 552 -23.68 12.94 -5.99
N LYS A 553 -24.92 13.20 -6.40
CA LYS A 553 -25.82 12.17 -6.93
C LYS A 553 -25.27 11.54 -8.21
N HIS A 554 -24.69 12.33 -9.11
CA HIS A 554 -24.08 11.80 -10.33
C HIS A 554 -22.88 10.89 -10.02
N LEU A 555 -22.00 11.34 -9.11
CA LEU A 555 -20.78 10.60 -8.74
C LEU A 555 -21.04 9.37 -7.85
N THR A 556 -22.15 9.36 -7.10
CA THR A 556 -22.57 8.22 -6.26
C THR A 556 -23.61 7.32 -6.94
N GLY A 557 -24.29 7.81 -7.98
CA GLY A 557 -25.50 7.22 -8.58
C GLY A 557 -25.25 6.23 -9.72
N GLY A 558 -24.00 6.04 -10.14
CA GLY A 558 -23.65 5.26 -11.33
C GLY A 558 -23.88 6.03 -12.63
N GLY A 559 -23.15 5.65 -13.68
CA GLY A 559 -23.10 6.35 -14.97
C GLY A 559 -21.73 6.97 -15.23
N GLU A 560 -21.36 7.13 -16.51
CA GLU A 560 -20.01 7.60 -16.88
C GLU A 560 -19.74 9.04 -16.43
N ILE A 561 -18.55 9.25 -15.87
CA ILE A 561 -18.01 10.55 -15.49
C ILE A 561 -17.24 11.09 -16.69
N SER A 562 -17.75 12.17 -17.28
CA SER A 562 -17.03 12.91 -18.32
C SER A 562 -15.99 13.84 -17.70
N ALA A 563 -14.71 13.66 -18.05
CA ALA A 563 -13.61 14.44 -17.52
C ALA A 563 -12.65 14.94 -18.60
N ARG A 564 -11.92 16.02 -18.30
CA ARG A 564 -10.94 16.63 -19.22
C ARG A 564 -9.76 17.23 -18.48
N LYS A 565 -8.55 16.73 -18.77
CA LYS A 565 -7.29 17.31 -18.28
C LYS A 565 -7.01 18.67 -18.94
N LEU A 566 -6.21 19.51 -18.28
CA LEU A 566 -5.73 20.76 -18.88
C LEU A 566 -4.94 20.45 -20.15
N HIS A 567 -5.30 21.08 -21.27
CA HIS A 567 -4.77 20.80 -22.61
C HIS A 567 -4.99 19.35 -23.13
N GLY A 568 -5.86 18.56 -22.50
CA GLY A 568 -6.21 17.20 -22.91
C GLY A 568 -7.49 17.14 -23.75
N HIS A 569 -7.71 15.97 -24.37
CA HIS A 569 -9.01 15.59 -24.92
C HIS A 569 -9.97 15.23 -23.78
N GLN A 570 -11.28 15.34 -24.07
CA GLN A 570 -12.32 14.90 -23.15
C GLN A 570 -12.47 13.37 -23.27
N TYR A 571 -12.67 12.71 -22.14
CA TYR A 571 -12.90 11.27 -22.07
C TYR A 571 -13.92 10.95 -20.97
N ALA A 572 -14.44 9.73 -20.96
CA ALA A 572 -15.42 9.26 -20.00
C ALA A 572 -14.93 7.99 -19.30
N PHE A 573 -15.29 7.81 -18.02
CA PHE A 573 -14.97 6.59 -17.27
C PHE A 573 -16.06 6.27 -16.25
N ALA A 574 -16.24 4.98 -15.91
CA ALA A 574 -17.18 4.58 -14.87
C ALA A 574 -16.67 4.99 -13.47
N PRO A 575 -17.54 5.36 -12.52
CA PRO A 575 -17.15 5.65 -11.15
C PRO A 575 -16.53 4.43 -10.46
N THR A 576 -15.27 4.53 -10.03
CA THR A 576 -14.58 3.48 -9.26
C THR A 576 -14.49 3.81 -7.75
N HIS A 577 -15.14 4.91 -7.30
CA HIS A 577 -14.87 5.58 -6.02
C HIS A 577 -16.04 5.60 -5.09
N LYS A 578 -15.72 5.54 -3.79
CA LYS A 578 -16.60 5.99 -2.72
C LYS A 578 -16.18 7.41 -2.33
N LEU A 579 -17.14 8.34 -2.35
CA LEU A 579 -16.94 9.74 -1.95
C LEU A 579 -17.18 9.88 -0.45
N LEU A 580 -16.24 10.48 0.26
CA LEU A 580 -16.35 10.81 1.68
C LEU A 580 -16.11 12.31 1.89
N LEU A 581 -16.82 12.92 2.83
CA LEU A 581 -16.57 14.30 3.22
C LEU A 581 -16.10 14.35 4.66
N MET A 582 -14.96 15.00 4.91
CA MET A 582 -14.50 15.32 6.25
C MET A 582 -14.75 16.79 6.55
N THR A 583 -15.45 17.08 7.63
CA THR A 583 -15.79 18.45 7.99
C THR A 583 -15.93 18.69 9.49
N ASN A 584 -15.74 19.96 9.89
CA ASN A 584 -16.07 20.47 11.22
C ASN A 584 -17.39 21.28 11.22
N TYR A 585 -17.91 21.63 10.04
CA TYR A 585 -19.17 22.36 9.87
C TYR A 585 -20.06 21.60 8.89
N LYS A 586 -21.28 21.28 9.30
CA LYS A 586 -22.24 20.58 8.45
C LYS A 586 -22.60 21.47 7.23
N PRO A 587 -22.31 21.07 5.98
CA PRO A 587 -22.48 21.92 4.81
C PRO A 587 -23.90 21.89 4.25
N HIS A 588 -24.53 23.04 4.10
CA HIS A 588 -25.94 23.16 3.76
C HIS A 588 -26.39 22.30 2.56
N ALA A 589 -27.56 21.67 2.72
CA ALA A 589 -28.23 20.85 1.73
C ALA A 589 -29.74 21.06 1.80
N ASP A 590 -30.43 20.99 0.66
CA ASP A 590 -31.89 21.14 0.65
C ASP A 590 -32.54 19.97 1.41
N ALA A 591 -33.16 20.24 2.56
CA ALA A 591 -33.85 19.25 3.40
C ALA A 591 -34.91 18.42 2.63
N ARG A 592 -35.45 18.96 1.54
CA ARG A 592 -36.48 18.29 0.73
C ARG A 592 -35.91 17.29 -0.28
N ASP A 593 -34.59 17.31 -0.50
CA ASP A 593 -33.95 16.43 -1.46
C ASP A 593 -33.81 15.00 -0.90
N LYS A 594 -34.92 14.25 -0.94
CA LYS A 594 -35.00 12.86 -0.47
C LYS A 594 -33.91 11.97 -1.07
N ALA A 595 -33.57 12.19 -2.34
CA ALA A 595 -32.55 11.40 -3.01
C ALA A 595 -31.14 11.71 -2.49
N PHE A 596 -30.85 12.94 -2.05
CA PHE A 596 -29.59 13.19 -1.35
C PHE A 596 -29.58 12.56 0.04
N TRP A 597 -30.63 12.79 0.82
CA TRP A 597 -30.71 12.33 2.22
C TRP A 597 -30.76 10.81 2.36
N SER A 598 -31.26 10.08 1.36
CA SER A 598 -31.16 8.62 1.34
C SER A 598 -29.74 8.09 1.12
N ARG A 599 -28.80 8.94 0.67
CA ARG A 599 -27.38 8.60 0.45
C ARG A 599 -26.51 9.08 1.59
N ALA A 600 -26.86 10.21 2.20
CA ALA A 600 -26.09 10.82 3.28
C ALA A 600 -26.01 9.90 4.50
N CYS A 601 -24.82 9.76 5.08
CA CYS A 601 -24.59 9.05 6.33
C CYS A 601 -23.70 9.92 7.22
N LEU A 602 -24.29 10.60 8.21
CA LEU A 602 -23.53 11.43 9.14
C LEU A 602 -22.87 10.56 10.22
N ILE A 603 -21.54 10.57 10.24
CA ILE A 603 -20.70 9.79 11.16
C ILE A 603 -20.01 10.79 12.08
N GLU A 604 -20.49 10.86 13.32
CA GLU A 604 -20.07 11.87 14.29
C GLU A 604 -18.91 11.37 15.16
N PHE A 605 -17.85 12.17 15.25
CA PHE A 605 -16.68 11.96 16.09
C PHE A 605 -16.78 12.89 17.31
N GLY A 606 -17.35 12.38 18.41
CA GLY A 606 -17.66 13.16 19.62
C GLY A 606 -16.52 13.26 20.64
N ILE A 607 -15.58 12.30 20.61
CA ILE A 607 -14.42 12.26 21.50
C ILE A 607 -13.29 13.17 21.00
N ARG A 608 -12.58 13.79 21.94
CA ARG A 608 -11.43 14.68 21.68
C ARG A 608 -10.18 14.22 22.41
N PHE A 609 -9.03 14.36 21.76
CA PHE A 609 -7.73 13.96 22.30
C PHE A 609 -6.85 15.19 22.54
N VAL A 610 -6.80 15.65 23.79
CA VAL A 610 -6.10 16.88 24.22
C VAL A 610 -5.10 16.58 25.34
N ASP A 611 -4.07 17.42 25.47
CA ASP A 611 -2.96 17.16 26.39
C ASP A 611 -3.36 17.32 27.87
N ASP A 612 -4.41 18.11 28.15
CA ASP A 612 -4.97 18.34 29.49
C ASP A 612 -6.51 18.25 29.43
N PRO A 613 -7.11 17.06 29.64
CA PRO A 613 -8.55 16.86 29.51
C PRO A 613 -9.32 17.41 30.71
N HIS A 614 -10.36 18.21 30.44
CA HIS A 614 -11.26 18.80 31.43
C HIS A 614 -12.73 18.49 31.17
N ALA A 615 -13.11 18.26 29.90
CA ALA A 615 -14.46 17.91 29.52
C ALA A 615 -14.70 16.40 29.53
N SER A 616 -15.97 15.98 29.70
CA SER A 616 -16.35 14.56 29.76
C SER A 616 -16.01 13.77 28.49
N ASN A 617 -15.91 14.44 27.34
CA ASN A 617 -15.57 13.88 26.03
C ASN A 617 -14.08 14.05 25.68
N GLU A 618 -13.23 14.51 26.60
CA GLU A 618 -11.80 14.69 26.37
C GLU A 618 -10.98 13.51 26.94
N ARG A 619 -9.94 13.11 26.22
CA ARG A 619 -9.00 12.03 26.53
C ARG A 619 -7.57 12.48 26.25
N ILE A 620 -6.60 11.81 26.86
CA ILE A 620 -5.17 12.08 26.61
C ILE A 620 -4.76 11.43 25.27
N PRO A 621 -4.05 12.13 24.38
CA PRO A 621 -3.58 11.56 23.12
C PRO A 621 -2.45 10.54 23.33
N ASP A 622 -2.51 9.43 22.61
CA ASP A 622 -1.38 8.52 22.44
C ASP A 622 -0.39 9.10 21.42
N LYS A 623 0.81 9.45 21.91
CA LYS A 623 1.85 10.11 21.12
C LYS A 623 2.52 9.19 20.10
N ASN A 624 2.45 7.87 20.28
CA ASN A 624 3.08 6.87 19.40
C ASN A 624 2.05 6.19 18.48
N LEU A 625 0.79 6.61 18.53
CA LEU A 625 -0.31 5.98 17.81
C LEU A 625 0.00 5.80 16.32
N LYS A 626 0.55 6.83 15.66
CA LYS A 626 0.79 6.80 14.21
C LYS A 626 1.85 5.75 13.84
N GLU A 627 2.88 5.62 14.65
CA GLU A 627 3.95 4.64 14.49
C GLU A 627 3.41 3.23 14.71
N THR A 628 2.64 3.01 15.78
CA THR A 628 2.04 1.69 16.06
C THR A 628 1.03 1.26 14.99
N LEU A 629 0.14 2.15 14.55
CA LEU A 629 -0.80 1.84 13.46
C LEU A 629 -0.09 1.54 12.13
N LYS A 630 1.09 2.13 11.91
CA LYS A 630 1.91 1.84 10.74
C LYS A 630 2.50 0.42 10.79
N GLU A 631 2.83 -0.09 11.97
CA GLU A 631 3.29 -1.47 12.17
C GLU A 631 2.15 -2.48 11.96
N GLU A 632 0.92 -2.12 12.32
CA GLU A 632 -0.27 -2.98 12.16
C GLU A 632 -0.91 -2.95 10.76
N ARG A 633 -0.33 -2.27 9.76
CA ARG A 633 -0.95 -2.09 8.43
C ARG A 633 -1.46 -3.37 7.79
N SER A 634 -0.74 -4.48 7.95
CA SER A 634 -1.17 -5.78 7.40
C SER A 634 -2.46 -6.29 8.07
N GLY A 635 -2.57 -6.15 9.39
CA GLY A 635 -3.80 -6.45 10.13
C GLY A 635 -4.94 -5.47 9.82
N ILE A 636 -4.63 -4.19 9.60
CA ILE A 636 -5.63 -3.18 9.17
C ILE A 636 -6.16 -3.51 7.77
N LEU A 637 -5.30 -3.95 6.87
CA LEU A 637 -5.71 -4.45 5.55
C LEU A 637 -6.64 -5.68 5.70
N ALA A 638 -6.29 -6.63 6.57
CA ALA A 638 -7.15 -7.77 6.88
C ALA A 638 -8.50 -7.35 7.47
N TRP A 639 -8.50 -6.37 8.37
CA TRP A 639 -9.71 -5.79 8.96
C TRP A 639 -10.64 -5.17 7.89
N LEU A 640 -10.09 -4.46 6.90
CA LEU A 640 -10.86 -3.92 5.77
C LEU A 640 -11.45 -5.03 4.89
N ILE A 641 -10.69 -6.10 4.63
CA ILE A 641 -11.16 -7.23 3.84
C ILE A 641 -12.26 -8.00 4.58
N ARG A 642 -12.12 -8.25 5.89
CA ARG A 642 -13.19 -8.81 6.73
C ARG A 642 -14.47 -7.94 6.64
N GLY A 643 -14.31 -6.61 6.61
CA GLY A 643 -15.40 -5.68 6.35
C GLY A 643 -16.05 -5.85 4.99
N CYS A 644 -15.25 -6.04 3.93
CA CYS A 644 -15.73 -6.28 2.57
C CYS A 644 -16.53 -7.59 2.47
N LEU A 645 -16.06 -8.67 3.11
CA LEU A 645 -16.75 -9.95 3.15
C LEU A 645 -18.07 -9.84 3.93
N THR A 646 -18.05 -9.24 5.12
CA THR A 646 -19.26 -9.05 5.93
C THR A 646 -20.29 -8.16 5.21
N TRP A 647 -19.83 -7.14 4.49
CA TRP A 647 -20.68 -6.28 3.67
C TRP A 647 -21.38 -7.06 2.54
N GLN A 648 -20.70 -8.02 1.90
CA GLN A 648 -21.30 -8.84 0.85
C GLN A 648 -22.47 -9.68 1.38
N GLU A 649 -22.39 -10.13 2.63
CA GLU A 649 -23.42 -10.97 3.26
C GLU A 649 -24.60 -10.16 3.80
N GLN A 650 -24.32 -9.03 4.45
CA GLN A 650 -25.31 -8.30 5.27
C GLN A 650 -25.66 -6.92 4.72
N GLY A 651 -24.98 -6.47 3.67
CA GLY A 651 -25.04 -5.09 3.21
C GLY A 651 -24.35 -4.14 4.20
N LEU A 652 -24.70 -2.85 4.16
CA LEU A 652 -24.10 -1.87 5.07
C LEU A 652 -24.67 -1.96 6.48
N ASP A 653 -25.97 -2.23 6.60
CA ASP A 653 -26.71 -2.30 7.86
C ASP A 653 -26.39 -1.09 8.76
N VAL A 654 -26.96 0.05 8.39
CA VAL A 654 -26.67 1.37 8.98
C VAL A 654 -27.22 1.42 10.42
N PRO A 655 -26.42 1.74 11.45
CA PRO A 655 -26.86 1.77 12.84
C PRO A 655 -27.88 2.88 13.11
N ALA A 656 -28.69 2.68 14.15
CA ALA A 656 -29.73 3.63 14.55
C ALA A 656 -29.14 5.00 14.93
N SER A 657 -27.96 5.05 15.57
CA SER A 657 -27.31 6.32 15.90
C SER A 657 -26.90 7.14 14.68
N VAL A 658 -26.41 6.49 13.60
CA VAL A 658 -26.06 7.15 12.33
C VAL A 658 -27.32 7.65 11.61
N GLN A 659 -28.40 6.85 11.61
CA GLN A 659 -29.68 7.26 11.03
C GLN A 659 -30.24 8.48 11.76
N LEU A 660 -30.28 8.43 13.10
CA LEU A 660 -30.76 9.54 13.93
C LEU A 660 -29.91 10.80 13.74
N ALA A 661 -28.59 10.69 13.72
CA ALA A 661 -27.72 11.84 13.48
C ALA A 661 -27.95 12.47 12.09
N THR A 662 -28.19 11.63 11.07
CA THR A 662 -28.49 12.09 9.71
C THR A 662 -29.87 12.75 9.62
N ASP A 663 -30.89 12.19 10.28
CA ASP A 663 -32.23 12.78 10.33
C ASP A 663 -32.23 14.11 11.09
N ASN A 664 -31.54 14.20 12.23
CA ASN A 664 -31.36 15.45 12.97
C ASN A 664 -30.69 16.51 12.10
N TYR A 665 -29.66 16.13 11.35
CA TYR A 665 -29.01 17.06 10.42
C TYR A 665 -29.96 17.53 9.30
N ARG A 666 -30.78 16.65 8.73
CA ARG A 666 -31.81 17.06 7.75
C ARG A 666 -32.81 18.04 8.37
N ASP A 667 -33.25 17.77 9.59
CA ASP A 667 -34.25 18.57 10.28
C ASP A 667 -33.69 19.95 10.68
N GLU A 668 -32.41 20.05 11.06
CA GLU A 668 -31.67 21.31 11.24
C GLU A 668 -31.65 22.16 9.97
N GLU A 669 -31.61 21.54 8.78
CA GLU A 669 -31.67 22.24 7.49
C GLU A 669 -33.10 22.60 7.04
N ASP A 670 -34.15 22.04 7.66
CA ASP A 670 -35.54 22.38 7.34
C ASP A 670 -35.95 23.69 8.03
N LYS A 671 -35.58 24.81 7.39
CA LYS A 671 -35.95 26.17 7.80
C LYS A 671 -37.47 26.36 7.95
N LEU A 672 -38.29 25.57 7.26
CA LEU A 672 -39.74 25.64 7.43
C LEU A 672 -40.17 24.91 8.70
N LEU A 673 -39.56 23.76 9.03
CA LEU A 673 -39.79 23.09 10.32
C LEU A 673 -39.41 23.99 11.49
N LEU A 674 -38.25 24.65 11.41
CA LEU A 674 -37.80 25.59 12.44
C LEU A 674 -38.79 26.75 12.62
N PHE A 675 -39.28 27.36 11.53
CA PHE A 675 -40.36 28.35 11.60
C PHE A 675 -41.63 27.81 12.27
N LEU A 676 -42.04 26.58 11.95
CA LEU A 676 -43.23 25.97 12.53
C LEU A 676 -43.06 25.72 14.03
N GLN A 677 -41.85 25.42 14.50
CA GLN A 677 -41.54 25.21 15.91
C GLN A 677 -41.46 26.53 16.69
N GLU A 678 -40.85 27.57 16.10
CA GLU A 678 -40.60 28.84 16.79
C GLU A 678 -41.77 29.83 16.72
N CYS A 679 -42.53 29.82 15.63
CA CYS A 679 -43.52 30.86 15.33
C CYS A 679 -44.95 30.33 15.24
N CYS A 680 -45.17 29.01 15.35
CA CYS A 680 -46.50 28.42 15.19
C CYS A 680 -46.90 27.52 16.35
N VAL A 681 -48.22 27.32 16.49
CA VAL A 681 -48.83 26.35 17.40
C VAL A 681 -49.61 25.34 16.59
N VAL A 682 -49.35 24.04 16.81
CA VAL A 682 -50.09 22.95 16.18
C VAL A 682 -51.12 22.42 17.17
N ALA A 683 -52.40 22.58 16.85
CA ALA A 683 -53.52 22.14 17.68
C ALA A 683 -54.75 21.88 16.80
N GLU A 684 -55.56 20.88 17.15
CA GLU A 684 -56.70 20.41 16.34
C GLU A 684 -57.67 21.54 15.92
N LYS A 685 -57.94 22.47 16.83
CA LYS A 685 -58.86 23.61 16.61
C LYS A 685 -58.18 24.86 16.05
N ALA A 686 -56.85 24.88 15.92
CA ALA A 686 -56.13 26.05 15.42
C ALA A 686 -56.33 26.21 13.90
N TYR A 687 -56.40 27.46 13.45
CA TYR A 687 -56.39 27.77 12.02
C TYR A 687 -55.73 29.12 11.75
N VAL A 688 -55.16 29.27 10.56
CA VAL A 688 -54.50 30.52 10.14
C VAL A 688 -54.73 30.79 8.65
N LYS A 689 -54.86 32.06 8.29
CA LYS A 689 -54.93 32.49 6.88
C LYS A 689 -53.61 32.16 6.20
N ALA A 690 -53.67 31.53 5.02
CA ALA A 690 -52.48 31.11 4.27
C ALA A 690 -51.55 32.29 3.93
N GLN A 691 -52.12 33.45 3.60
CA GLN A 691 -51.34 34.66 3.34
C GLN A 691 -50.65 35.18 4.60
N ALA A 692 -51.35 35.23 5.74
CA ALA A 692 -50.78 35.70 7.00
C ALA A 692 -49.63 34.81 7.46
N LEU A 693 -49.80 33.49 7.34
CA LEU A 693 -48.75 32.52 7.67
C LEU A 693 -47.53 32.65 6.74
N TYR A 694 -47.75 32.87 5.44
CA TYR A 694 -46.65 33.11 4.49
C TYR A 694 -45.91 34.42 4.78
N THR A 695 -46.63 35.50 5.10
CA THR A 695 -46.02 36.78 5.50
C THR A 695 -45.16 36.59 6.75
N ALA A 696 -45.70 35.93 7.78
CA ALA A 696 -44.96 35.65 9.02
C ALA A 696 -43.70 34.81 8.75
N TYR A 697 -43.78 33.78 7.91
CA TYR A 697 -42.63 33.00 7.48
C TYR A 697 -41.57 33.86 6.77
N HIS A 698 -41.99 34.70 5.83
CA HIS A 698 -41.06 35.55 5.09
C HIS A 698 -40.35 36.54 6.01
N THR A 699 -41.09 37.19 6.91
CA THR A 699 -40.52 38.13 7.89
C THR A 699 -39.57 37.44 8.86
N TRP A 700 -39.93 36.26 9.38
CA TRP A 700 -39.07 35.46 10.25
C TRP A 700 -37.79 35.02 9.52
N TYR A 701 -37.92 34.60 8.25
CA TYR A 701 -36.79 34.16 7.44
C TYR A 701 -35.79 35.30 7.18
N GLU A 702 -36.27 36.50 6.86
CA GLU A 702 -35.43 37.69 6.66
C GLU A 702 -34.77 38.14 7.96
N SER A 703 -35.52 38.12 9.06
CA SER A 703 -35.05 38.57 10.38
C SER A 703 -33.93 37.70 10.94
N ASN A 704 -33.96 36.39 10.69
CA ASN A 704 -32.92 35.44 11.08
C ASN A 704 -31.71 35.40 10.12
N GLN A 705 -31.72 36.19 9.04
CA GLN A 705 -30.61 36.34 8.10
C GLN A 705 -30.06 35.00 7.55
N PHE A 706 -30.91 33.99 7.35
CA PHE A 706 -30.52 32.62 6.94
C PHE A 706 -29.77 32.49 5.59
N GLY A 707 -29.48 33.60 4.91
CA GLY A 707 -28.83 33.64 3.60
C GLY A 707 -29.67 33.02 2.46
N GLY A 708 -29.42 33.47 1.23
CA GLY A 708 -30.15 32.98 0.05
C GLY A 708 -31.61 33.44 -0.04
N ARG A 709 -32.35 32.90 -1.01
CA ARG A 709 -33.76 33.28 -1.27
C ARG A 709 -34.71 32.42 -0.43
N SER A 710 -35.64 33.06 0.28
CA SER A 710 -36.77 32.40 0.95
C SER A 710 -37.64 31.63 -0.06
N MET A 711 -38.43 30.66 0.43
CA MET A 711 -39.41 29.99 -0.44
C MET A 711 -40.42 31.00 -0.96
N ASN A 712 -40.74 30.93 -2.26
CA ASN A 712 -41.84 31.73 -2.80
C ASN A 712 -43.20 31.22 -2.30
N GLY A 713 -44.24 32.06 -2.35
CA GLY A 713 -45.56 31.74 -1.80
C GLY A 713 -46.24 30.51 -2.41
N LYS A 714 -45.92 30.15 -3.66
CA LYS A 714 -46.40 28.93 -4.30
C LYS A 714 -45.77 27.70 -3.62
N LEU A 715 -44.45 27.67 -3.56
CA LEU A 715 -43.68 26.57 -2.96
C LEU A 715 -44.00 26.42 -1.46
N PHE A 716 -44.05 27.53 -0.73
CA PHE A 716 -44.48 27.54 0.67
C PHE A 716 -45.90 26.95 0.81
N GLY A 717 -46.83 27.37 -0.06
CA GLY A 717 -48.20 26.89 -0.04
C GLY A 717 -48.36 25.41 -0.40
N ASP A 718 -47.46 24.86 -1.22
CA ASP A 718 -47.40 23.44 -1.57
C ASP A 718 -46.84 22.63 -0.39
N GLU A 719 -45.75 23.08 0.26
CA GLU A 719 -45.19 22.40 1.44
C GLU A 719 -46.15 22.40 2.64
N MET A 720 -46.80 23.53 2.91
CA MET A 720 -47.81 23.62 3.97
C MET A 720 -49.03 22.73 3.69
N GLY A 721 -49.43 22.60 2.41
CA GLY A 721 -50.53 21.73 2.01
C GLY A 721 -50.27 20.24 2.18
N LYS A 722 -49.00 19.82 2.28
CA LYS A 722 -48.63 18.43 2.60
C LYS A 722 -48.77 18.12 4.09
N ARG A 723 -48.66 19.14 4.96
CA ARG A 723 -48.61 19.00 6.42
C ARG A 723 -49.96 19.31 7.08
N PHE A 724 -50.73 20.23 6.50
CA PHE A 724 -51.98 20.73 7.06
C PHE A 724 -53.08 20.80 6.01
N GLN A 725 -54.32 20.51 6.44
CA GLN A 725 -55.47 20.57 5.55
C GLN A 725 -55.74 22.01 5.11
N LYS A 726 -55.73 22.24 3.79
CA LYS A 726 -55.99 23.53 3.17
C LYS A 726 -57.46 23.68 2.81
N LYS A 727 -58.14 24.70 3.32
CA LYS A 727 -59.58 24.95 3.08
C LYS A 727 -59.80 26.32 2.47
N HIS A 728 -60.75 26.41 1.55
CA HIS A 728 -61.23 27.68 1.00
C HIS A 728 -62.42 28.19 1.83
N THR A 729 -62.36 29.44 2.28
CA THR A 729 -63.42 30.09 3.04
C THR A 729 -63.80 31.42 2.39
N LYS A 730 -64.89 32.05 2.86
CA LYS A 730 -65.27 33.41 2.42
C LYS A 730 -64.19 34.47 2.73
N ALA A 731 -63.31 34.21 3.70
CA ALA A 731 -62.22 35.09 4.12
C ALA A 731 -60.86 34.75 3.45
N GLY A 732 -60.86 33.84 2.47
CA GLY A 732 -59.66 33.38 1.76
C GLY A 732 -59.26 31.94 2.11
N ARG A 733 -58.05 31.56 1.69
CA ARG A 733 -57.47 30.23 1.94
C ARG A 733 -56.92 30.16 3.37
N ILE A 734 -57.26 29.11 4.10
CA ILE A 734 -56.76 28.84 5.46
C ILE A 734 -56.08 27.47 5.54
N TYR A 735 -55.19 27.29 6.52
CA TYR A 735 -54.71 25.99 6.99
C TYR A 735 -55.40 25.66 8.32
N GLN A 736 -55.88 24.43 8.47
CA GLN A 736 -56.46 23.91 9.72
C GLN A 736 -55.42 23.06 10.47
N GLY A 737 -55.50 23.03 11.80
CA GLY A 737 -54.56 22.33 12.66
C GLY A 737 -53.34 23.17 13.06
N ILE A 738 -53.25 24.43 12.64
CA ILE A 738 -52.09 25.31 12.89
C ILE A 738 -52.49 26.78 13.04
N GLY A 739 -51.87 27.46 14.00
CA GLY A 739 -51.95 28.91 14.25
C GLY A 739 -50.56 29.56 14.36
N LEU A 740 -50.50 30.88 14.36
CA LEU A 740 -49.29 31.64 14.69
C LEU A 740 -49.22 31.87 16.21
N LEU A 741 -48.00 31.83 16.77
CA LEU A 741 -47.74 32.25 18.15
C LEU A 741 -47.88 33.77 18.25
N SER A 742 -48.59 34.24 19.27
CA SER A 742 -48.73 35.67 19.58
C SER A 742 -47.50 36.16 20.35
N ASN A 743 -46.86 37.23 19.87
CA ASN A 743 -45.77 37.93 20.58
C ASN A 743 -46.27 39.03 21.55
N ASP A 744 -47.56 39.07 21.88
CA ASP A 744 -48.11 40.07 22.81
C ASP A 744 -48.07 39.53 24.26
N PRO A 745 -47.24 40.07 25.17
CA PRO A 745 -47.16 39.62 26.57
C PRO A 745 -48.46 39.86 27.36
N ASN A 746 -49.40 40.63 26.80
CA ASN A 746 -50.70 40.93 27.41
C ASN A 746 -51.87 40.10 26.84
N GLN A 747 -51.62 39.15 25.93
CA GLN A 747 -52.63 38.15 25.57
C GLN A 747 -52.31 36.85 26.27
N GLU A 748 -52.81 36.70 27.49
CA GLU A 748 -52.98 35.38 28.11
C GLU A 748 -53.68 34.46 27.09
N THR A 749 -53.04 33.31 26.86
CA THR A 749 -53.54 32.11 26.19
C THR A 749 -55.05 32.13 25.90
N LEU A 750 -55.43 32.19 24.62
CA LEU A 750 -56.79 31.92 24.14
C LEU A 750 -57.11 30.42 24.29
N PHE A 751 -57.30 29.99 25.53
CA PHE A 751 -58.06 28.81 25.91
C PHE A 751 -58.96 29.23 27.07
N SER A 752 -60.12 29.81 26.75
CA SER A 752 -61.22 29.88 27.69
C SER A 752 -62.24 28.81 27.33
N ASP A 753 -62.38 27.82 28.20
CA ASP A 753 -63.60 27.02 28.28
C ASP A 753 -64.78 27.95 28.55
N SER A 754 -65.69 28.06 27.58
CA SER A 754 -67.13 28.25 27.85
C SER A 754 -67.91 28.05 26.56
N ASP A 755 -68.89 27.14 26.67
CA ASP A 755 -69.98 26.94 25.74
C ASP A 755 -70.86 28.21 25.58
N GLU A 756 -71.57 28.21 24.46
CA GLU A 756 -72.74 29.00 24.08
C GLU A 756 -72.54 30.36 23.38
N GLY A 757 -73.13 30.44 22.17
CA GLY A 757 -73.74 31.67 21.67
C GLY A 757 -72.99 32.42 20.57
N GLU A 758 -73.58 32.39 19.37
CA GLU A 758 -73.40 33.31 18.23
C GLU A 758 -72.49 34.53 18.44
N GLY A 759 -71.39 34.60 17.69
CA GLY A 759 -70.58 35.81 17.62
C GLY A 759 -69.34 35.68 16.73
N SER A 760 -69.45 36.14 15.48
CA SER A 760 -68.33 36.32 14.55
C SER A 760 -67.23 37.20 15.16
N VAL A 761 -66.04 36.65 15.45
CA VAL A 761 -64.86 37.45 15.82
C VAL A 761 -63.90 37.57 14.63
N LYS A 762 -63.73 38.80 14.14
CA LYS A 762 -62.84 39.19 13.05
C LYS A 762 -61.37 39.12 13.51
N GLY A 763 -60.58 38.25 12.89
CA GLY A 763 -59.12 38.29 13.01
C GLY A 763 -58.55 39.54 12.34
N ALA A 764 -57.54 40.14 12.98
CA ALA A 764 -56.85 41.36 12.58
C ALA A 764 -56.51 41.40 11.08
N THR A 765 -56.85 42.53 10.46
CA THR A 765 -56.57 42.90 9.06
C THR A 765 -55.51 44.00 9.04
N ASP A 766 -54.50 43.82 8.18
CA ASP A 766 -53.52 44.75 7.58
C ASP A 766 -53.19 46.11 8.25
N PRO A 767 -51.91 46.55 8.26
CA PRO A 767 -51.55 47.93 8.54
C PRO A 767 -51.45 48.76 7.23
N GLU A 768 -52.16 49.89 7.14
CA GLU A 768 -51.91 50.95 6.14
C GLU A 768 -51.75 52.34 6.77
N ASN A 769 -50.67 53.01 6.31
CA ASN A 769 -50.48 54.44 5.95
C ASN A 769 -50.26 55.61 6.95
N GLY A 770 -49.24 56.43 6.58
CA GLY A 770 -48.90 57.81 6.99
C GLY A 770 -47.36 57.95 7.13
N ASP A 771 -46.57 58.84 6.49
CA ASP A 771 -46.79 60.04 5.68
C ASP A 771 -45.53 60.31 4.81
N LYS A 772 -45.69 61.02 3.67
CA LYS A 772 -44.61 61.60 2.84
C LYS A 772 -44.17 62.98 3.39
N PRO A 773 -42.96 63.47 3.03
CA PRO A 773 -42.95 64.60 2.09
C PRO A 773 -41.83 64.59 1.02
N THR A 774 -42.26 64.97 -0.19
CA THR A 774 -41.68 65.85 -1.24
C THR A 774 -40.20 65.83 -1.68
N SER A 775 -40.08 65.86 -3.00
CA SER A 775 -38.95 65.96 -3.94
C SER A 775 -38.32 67.35 -4.10
N GLU A 776 -37.03 67.39 -4.48
CA GLU A 776 -36.41 68.26 -5.52
C GLU A 776 -34.91 67.88 -5.64
N ALA A 777 -34.47 67.30 -6.76
CA ALA A 777 -33.82 67.95 -7.91
C ALA A 777 -32.32 68.30 -7.71
N ILE A 778 -31.44 67.67 -8.51
CA ILE A 778 -30.45 68.30 -9.43
C ILE A 778 -29.31 67.32 -9.82
N LEU A 779 -28.99 67.39 -11.11
CA LEU A 779 -27.97 66.71 -11.90
C LEU A 779 -26.53 67.22 -11.63
N GLU A 780 -25.55 66.51 -12.20
CA GLU A 780 -24.16 66.93 -12.49
C GLU A 780 -23.21 67.02 -11.26
N GLU A 781 -21.94 66.67 -11.29
CA GLU A 781 -20.95 66.55 -12.37
C GLU A 781 -19.72 65.75 -11.85
N ARG A 782 -18.98 65.12 -12.78
CA ARG A 782 -17.61 64.61 -12.54
C ARG A 782 -16.64 65.79 -12.41
N GLN A 783 -15.65 65.71 -11.50
CA GLN A 783 -14.26 66.02 -11.86
C GLN A 783 -13.24 65.54 -10.81
N GLU A 784 -12.10 65.14 -11.37
CA GLU A 784 -10.88 64.64 -10.73
C GLU A 784 -10.18 65.71 -9.89
N THR A 785 -9.41 65.30 -8.86
CA THR A 785 -8.04 65.80 -8.68
C THR A 785 -7.23 64.94 -7.69
N LYS A 786 -6.13 64.40 -8.24
CA LYS A 786 -4.78 64.13 -7.70
C LYS A 786 -4.48 64.41 -6.21
N GLY A 787 -3.76 63.46 -5.61
CA GLY A 787 -2.36 63.72 -5.21
C GLY A 787 -1.97 63.43 -3.76
N GLU A 788 -1.01 62.51 -3.62
CA GLU A 788 0.05 62.47 -2.57
C GLU A 788 -0.39 62.16 -1.13
N GLY A 789 0.28 61.35 -0.31
CA GLY A 789 1.56 60.64 -0.35
C GLY A 789 1.85 60.14 1.07
N CYS A 790 2.72 59.11 1.19
CA CYS A 790 3.64 58.73 2.29
C CYS A 790 3.47 59.42 3.66
N GLU A 791 3.50 58.78 4.84
CA GLU A 791 4.47 57.85 5.46
C GLU A 791 3.92 57.63 6.90
N GLY A 792 4.00 56.47 7.54
CA GLY A 792 5.16 56.08 8.34
C GLY A 792 4.93 56.30 9.86
N LEU A 793 5.42 55.33 10.66
CA LEU A 793 5.76 55.38 12.10
C LEU A 793 4.73 54.91 13.17
N ARG A 794 4.88 53.64 13.54
CA ARG A 794 5.40 53.13 14.84
C ARG A 794 5.01 53.83 16.17
N HIS A 795 4.46 52.97 17.04
CA HIS A 795 4.89 52.67 18.43
C HIS A 795 4.23 53.35 19.66
N VAL A 796 3.77 52.46 20.57
CA VAL A 796 3.97 52.41 22.05
C VAL A 796 2.78 52.78 22.97
N PHE A 797 2.37 51.74 23.70
CA PHE A 797 1.85 51.61 25.07
C PHE A 797 1.69 52.86 25.97
N SER A 798 0.59 52.92 26.75
CA SER A 798 0.56 52.53 28.18
C SER A 798 -0.84 52.72 28.79
N GLN A 799 -1.38 51.67 29.44
CA GLN A 799 -1.71 51.54 30.87
C GLN A 799 -2.53 52.67 31.54
N ASN A 800 -3.72 52.33 32.05
CA ASN A 800 -3.92 52.14 33.51
C ASN A 800 -5.34 51.72 33.94
N LYS A 801 -5.36 50.68 34.81
CA LYS A 801 -6.10 50.50 36.08
C LYS A 801 -7.61 50.19 36.14
N GLU A 802 -7.86 48.94 36.53
CA GLU A 802 -8.61 48.44 37.71
C GLU A 802 -9.95 49.08 38.13
N LYS A 803 -10.99 48.23 38.18
CA LYS A 803 -11.76 47.91 39.41
C LYS A 803 -12.78 46.78 39.18
N GLU A 804 -12.69 45.72 40.00
CA GLU A 804 -13.80 44.80 40.31
C GLU A 804 -14.86 45.53 41.17
N PRO A 805 -16.13 45.01 41.23
CA PRO A 805 -16.48 44.13 42.35
C PRO A 805 -17.52 42.99 42.05
N SER A 806 -17.25 41.82 42.66
CA SER A 806 -18.14 40.89 43.39
C SER A 806 -19.60 40.57 42.99
N ARG A 807 -19.82 39.30 42.60
CA ARG A 807 -20.70 38.23 43.15
C ARG A 807 -22.08 38.57 43.75
N GLU A 808 -23.16 38.00 43.19
CA GLU A 808 -24.31 37.44 43.94
C GLU A 808 -25.09 36.36 43.15
N GLN A 809 -25.50 35.30 43.86
CA GLN A 809 -26.18 34.09 43.37
C GLN A 809 -27.71 34.25 43.37
N LYS A 810 -28.42 33.70 42.36
CA LYS A 810 -29.78 33.12 42.46
C LYS A 810 -29.92 31.98 41.44
N HIS A 811 -29.79 30.71 41.85
CA HIS A 811 -30.89 29.76 42.11
C HIS A 811 -31.86 29.52 40.93
N GLY A 812 -31.58 28.43 40.20
CA GLY A 812 -32.49 27.28 40.02
C GLY A 812 -33.79 27.48 39.25
N LEU A 813 -33.84 26.93 38.03
CA LEU A 813 -35.06 26.37 37.45
C LEU A 813 -34.70 25.14 36.60
N THR A 814 -35.33 24.04 36.96
CA THR A 814 -35.24 22.67 36.45
C THR A 814 -35.82 22.58 35.04
N LEU A 815 -35.05 21.98 34.11
CA LEU A 815 -35.53 21.59 32.77
C LEU A 815 -36.49 20.42 32.89
N HIS A 816 -37.76 20.64 32.56
CA HIS A 816 -38.74 19.58 32.38
C HIS A 816 -38.53 18.88 31.03
N THR A 817 -38.56 17.55 31.11
CA THR A 817 -38.62 16.53 30.06
C THR A 817 -39.49 16.91 28.85
N LEU A 818 -38.90 16.80 27.65
CA LEU A 818 -39.60 16.87 26.36
C LEU A 818 -40.29 15.54 26.05
N HIS A 819 -41.59 15.59 25.74
CA HIS A 819 -42.36 14.48 25.19
C HIS A 819 -42.10 14.33 23.68
N PRO A 820 -41.93 13.11 23.14
CA PRO A 820 -41.90 12.88 21.70
C PRO A 820 -43.31 12.97 21.09
N LEU A 821 -43.44 13.61 19.94
CA LEU A 821 -44.67 13.63 19.14
C LEU A 821 -44.89 12.26 18.44
N PRO A 822 -46.14 11.85 18.16
CA PRO A 822 -46.45 10.51 17.68
C PRO A 822 -46.09 10.32 16.19
N THR A 823 -45.48 9.19 15.90
CA THR A 823 -45.22 8.65 14.55
C THR A 823 -46.53 8.41 13.80
N VAL A 824 -46.64 8.96 12.58
CA VAL A 824 -47.76 8.68 11.67
C VAL A 824 -47.59 7.30 11.04
N THR A 825 -48.52 6.39 11.33
CA THR A 825 -48.64 5.07 10.71
C THR A 825 -49.26 5.22 9.32
N ILE A 826 -48.62 4.66 8.29
CA ILE A 826 -49.19 4.56 6.94
C ILE A 826 -49.90 3.22 6.86
N ASN A 827 -51.23 3.24 6.72
CA ASN A 827 -52.04 2.06 6.45
C ASN A 827 -51.84 1.60 4.99
N GLU A 828 -51.31 0.39 4.83
CA GLU A 828 -51.40 -0.37 3.57
C GLU A 828 -52.85 -0.82 3.35
N THR A 829 -53.36 -0.62 2.13
CA THR A 829 -54.64 -1.19 1.69
C THR A 829 -54.33 -2.29 0.67
N ALA A 830 -54.73 -3.51 1.02
CA ALA A 830 -54.73 -4.67 0.14
C ALA A 830 -55.94 -4.60 -0.82
N SER A 831 -55.75 -5.06 -2.06
CA SER A 831 -56.82 -5.55 -2.92
C SER A 831 -56.51 -6.97 -3.37
N GLU A 832 -57.40 -7.90 -3.04
CA GLU A 832 -57.42 -9.31 -3.43
C GLU A 832 -57.90 -9.53 -4.88
N ALA A 833 -57.44 -10.65 -5.46
CA ALA A 833 -58.00 -11.54 -6.51
C ALA A 833 -56.84 -11.98 -7.44
N ASP A 834 -56.54 -13.24 -7.71
CA ASP A 834 -57.36 -14.45 -7.77
C ASP A 834 -56.50 -15.69 -7.47
N ALA A 835 -57.10 -16.67 -6.79
CA ALA A 835 -56.54 -17.99 -6.54
C ALA A 835 -57.32 -19.05 -7.34
N THR A 836 -56.64 -20.11 -7.80
CA THR A 836 -57.19 -21.47 -7.77
C THR A 836 -56.08 -22.53 -7.73
N PRO A 837 -56.31 -23.70 -7.08
CA PRO A 837 -55.26 -24.51 -6.42
C PRO A 837 -55.22 -26.00 -6.83
N VAL A 838 -54.10 -26.70 -6.63
CA VAL A 838 -53.98 -28.18 -6.51
C VAL A 838 -52.60 -28.45 -5.86
N SER A 839 -52.31 -29.33 -4.90
CA SER A 839 -53.03 -30.13 -3.89
C SER A 839 -51.99 -30.56 -2.84
N GLN A 840 -52.42 -30.69 -1.59
CA GLN A 840 -51.65 -31.10 -0.40
C GLN A 840 -51.37 -32.62 -0.35
N GLU A 841 -50.26 -33.00 0.29
CA GLU A 841 -50.21 -34.17 1.20
C GLU A 841 -49.35 -33.83 2.44
N GLU A 842 -49.61 -34.54 3.54
CA GLU A 842 -49.63 -34.06 4.93
C GLU A 842 -48.37 -34.36 5.81
N ARG A 843 -48.11 -33.42 6.74
CA ARG A 843 -47.57 -33.40 8.16
C ARG A 843 -47.10 -34.72 8.87
N PRO A 844 -46.40 -34.71 10.06
CA PRO A 844 -46.15 -33.63 11.06
C PRO A 844 -44.77 -33.54 11.80
N PHE A 845 -44.55 -32.37 12.43
CA PHE A 845 -43.81 -32.02 13.69
C PHE A 845 -42.60 -32.82 14.21
N THR A 846 -41.46 -32.14 14.42
CA THR A 846 -40.87 -31.76 15.75
C THR A 846 -39.62 -30.88 15.56
N ASP A 847 -39.48 -29.84 16.39
CA ASP A 847 -38.27 -29.00 16.59
C ASP A 847 -37.18 -29.81 17.33
N PRO A 848 -35.86 -29.68 17.03
CA PRO A 848 -35.05 -28.64 17.71
C PRO A 848 -33.84 -28.06 16.93
N SER A 849 -33.51 -26.80 17.20
CA SER A 849 -32.19 -26.13 17.37
C SER A 849 -30.98 -26.45 16.43
N PRO A 850 -30.25 -25.44 15.92
CA PRO A 850 -29.15 -25.65 14.97
C PRO A 850 -27.76 -25.56 15.61
N PHE A 851 -27.07 -26.69 15.76
CA PHE A 851 -25.59 -26.77 15.73
C PHE A 851 -25.17 -28.13 15.15
N PRO A 852 -24.39 -28.18 14.05
CA PRO A 852 -23.75 -29.42 13.62
C PRO A 852 -22.50 -29.71 14.47
N ASP A 853 -22.43 -30.93 15.01
CA ASP A 853 -21.32 -31.51 15.80
C ASP A 853 -20.06 -31.78 14.91
N PRO A 854 -18.82 -31.59 15.40
CA PRO A 854 -17.60 -31.81 14.62
C PRO A 854 -17.25 -33.31 14.55
N GLN A 855 -16.99 -33.82 13.35
CA GLN A 855 -16.59 -35.21 13.11
C GLN A 855 -15.32 -35.60 13.90
N GLN A 856 -15.43 -36.59 14.80
CA GLN A 856 -14.32 -37.17 15.56
C GLN A 856 -13.51 -38.18 14.71
N CYS A 857 -12.17 -38.01 14.70
CA CYS A 857 -11.22 -38.90 14.03
C CYS A 857 -10.88 -40.11 14.92
N THR A 858 -11.05 -41.33 14.38
CA THR A 858 -10.81 -42.60 15.09
C THR A 858 -9.45 -43.21 14.76
N THR A 859 -8.63 -43.58 15.76
CA THR A 859 -7.25 -44.09 15.57
C THR A 859 -7.21 -45.60 15.23
N GLU A 860 -6.03 -46.17 14.89
CA GLU A 860 -5.80 -47.60 14.54
C GLU A 860 -6.42 -48.63 15.51
N TRP A 861 -6.79 -48.23 16.74
CA TRP A 861 -7.51 -49.09 17.68
C TRP A 861 -8.98 -49.33 17.29
N GLU A 862 -9.61 -48.39 16.58
CA GLU A 862 -11.02 -48.40 16.18
C GLU A 862 -11.23 -49.01 14.77
N GLU A 863 -10.15 -49.33 14.06
CA GLU A 863 -10.13 -49.89 12.69
C GLU A 863 -10.77 -51.28 12.54
N ARG A 864 -11.23 -51.95 13.61
CA ARG A 864 -11.75 -53.32 13.45
C ARG A 864 -13.11 -53.45 12.79
N LYS A 865 -13.85 -52.38 12.48
CA LYS A 865 -15.09 -52.48 11.69
C LYS A 865 -15.36 -51.25 10.79
N LYS A 866 -14.84 -51.35 9.56
CA LYS A 866 -15.35 -50.80 8.27
C LYS A 866 -15.01 -49.35 7.88
N THR A 867 -14.00 -49.25 7.00
CA THR A 867 -13.86 -48.43 5.75
C THR A 867 -14.16 -46.92 5.78
N ALA A 868 -13.32 -45.98 5.30
CA ALA A 868 -11.88 -45.87 5.03
C ALA A 868 -11.63 -44.37 4.70
N HIS A 869 -10.85 -43.64 5.50
CA HIS A 869 -10.36 -42.31 5.11
C HIS A 869 -9.03 -42.51 4.34
N GLN A 870 -9.13 -42.94 3.09
CA GLN A 870 -8.01 -43.07 2.17
C GLN A 870 -8.13 -41.98 1.10
N ALA A 871 -7.55 -40.80 1.38
CA ALA A 871 -6.93 -39.89 0.42
C ALA A 871 -6.76 -38.51 1.07
N ASP A 872 -5.57 -38.24 1.61
CA ASP A 872 -4.78 -37.03 1.34
C ASP A 872 -3.66 -36.92 2.37
N ALA A 873 -2.49 -37.43 1.99
CA ALA A 873 -1.27 -37.40 2.77
C ALA A 873 -0.12 -36.92 1.88
N THR A 874 0.37 -35.70 2.12
CA THR A 874 1.59 -35.19 1.48
C THR A 874 2.32 -34.17 2.38
N ARG A 875 3.32 -34.63 3.16
CA ARG A 875 4.79 -34.33 3.11
C ARG A 875 5.23 -33.08 3.92
N LEU A 876 6.31 -33.01 4.73
CA LEU A 876 7.58 -33.75 4.96
C LEU A 876 8.17 -33.32 6.34
N SER A 877 8.81 -34.15 7.17
CA SER A 877 10.29 -34.35 7.09
C SER A 877 10.87 -35.20 8.25
N ALA A 878 10.24 -36.29 8.71
CA ALA A 878 10.89 -37.18 9.70
C ALA A 878 10.46 -38.67 9.67
N GLY A 879 9.64 -39.09 8.70
CA GLY A 879 9.44 -40.50 8.39
C GLY A 879 8.45 -41.30 9.24
N TYR A 880 7.36 -40.72 9.77
CA TYR A 880 6.23 -41.47 10.35
C TYR A 880 4.88 -40.72 10.22
N TRP A 881 3.78 -41.45 10.37
CA TRP A 881 2.38 -41.11 10.06
C TRP A 881 1.58 -40.61 11.28
N TRP A 882 0.81 -39.53 11.15
CA TRP A 882 -0.33 -39.17 12.00
C TRP A 882 -1.38 -38.41 11.17
N CYS A 883 -2.63 -38.36 11.65
CA CYS A 883 -3.72 -37.70 10.95
C CYS A 883 -3.70 -36.18 11.24
N GLU A 884 -3.55 -35.32 10.23
CA GLU A 884 -3.60 -33.85 10.40
C GLU A 884 -4.97 -33.33 10.86
N GLN A 885 -6.03 -34.12 10.67
CA GLN A 885 -7.36 -33.80 11.16
C GLN A 885 -7.57 -34.21 12.63
N CYS A 886 -6.62 -34.92 13.25
CA CYS A 886 -6.69 -35.26 14.67
C CYS A 886 -5.98 -34.20 15.51
N THR A 887 -6.70 -33.13 15.86
CA THR A 887 -6.19 -31.98 16.64
C THR A 887 -5.35 -32.39 17.87
N PRO A 888 -5.74 -33.38 18.71
CA PRO A 888 -4.93 -33.75 19.88
C PRO A 888 -3.60 -34.43 19.54
N GLN A 889 -3.50 -35.16 18.42
CA GLN A 889 -2.24 -35.79 18.01
C GLN A 889 -1.25 -34.74 17.51
N ARG A 890 -1.73 -33.80 16.68
CA ARG A 890 -0.92 -32.67 16.21
C ARG A 890 -0.43 -31.84 17.38
N GLU A 891 -1.34 -31.47 18.28
CA GLU A 891 -1.02 -30.66 19.45
C GLU A 891 0.00 -31.35 20.38
N LEU A 892 -0.15 -32.67 20.61
CA LEU A 892 0.82 -33.43 21.41
C LEU A 892 2.22 -33.41 20.79
N MET A 893 2.33 -33.53 19.46
CA MET A 893 3.61 -33.55 18.77
C MET A 893 4.27 -32.17 18.73
N GLU A 894 3.49 -31.09 18.51
CA GLU A 894 3.98 -29.70 18.55
C GLU A 894 4.45 -29.31 19.96
N LEU A 895 3.71 -29.69 21.01
CA LEU A 895 4.15 -29.55 22.40
C LEU A 895 5.47 -30.30 22.61
N GLY A 896 5.53 -31.57 22.21
CA GLY A 896 6.73 -32.39 22.34
C GLY A 896 7.96 -31.78 21.66
N GLU A 897 7.81 -31.19 20.47
CA GLU A 897 8.90 -30.49 19.79
C GLU A 897 9.40 -29.27 20.58
N ARG A 898 8.48 -28.51 21.17
CA ARG A 898 8.78 -27.31 21.96
C ARG A 898 9.51 -27.62 23.27
N ILE A 899 9.06 -28.65 23.99
CA ILE A 899 9.62 -29.04 25.30
C ILE A 899 10.60 -30.23 25.21
N ASN A 900 11.04 -30.58 24.00
CA ASN A 900 12.00 -31.65 23.72
C ASN A 900 11.59 -33.05 24.26
N TYR A 901 10.32 -33.41 24.11
CA TYR A 901 9.71 -34.73 24.34
C TYR A 901 10.06 -35.38 25.70
N PRO A 902 9.67 -34.78 26.83
CA PRO A 902 9.96 -35.31 28.17
C PRO A 902 9.16 -36.60 28.47
N LYS A 903 9.35 -37.17 29.65
CA LYS A 903 8.54 -38.32 30.10
C LYS A 903 7.12 -37.85 30.43
N ILE A 904 6.10 -38.45 29.83
CA ILE A 904 4.69 -38.21 30.22
C ILE A 904 4.24 -39.35 31.13
N ASP A 905 4.01 -39.04 32.40
CA ASP A 905 3.50 -40.02 33.34
C ASP A 905 1.97 -40.04 33.29
N LEU A 906 1.33 -41.06 32.71
CA LEU A 906 -0.13 -41.22 32.73
C LEU A 906 -0.54 -42.37 33.66
N SER A 907 0.13 -42.50 34.80
CA SER A 907 -0.09 -43.59 35.76
C SER A 907 -1.54 -43.72 36.22
N SER A 908 -2.33 -42.63 36.26
CA SER A 908 -3.77 -42.68 36.52
C SER A 908 -4.57 -43.48 35.49
N HIS A 909 -4.01 -43.69 34.29
CA HIS A 909 -4.55 -44.49 33.19
C HIS A 909 -3.69 -45.74 32.91
N GLY A 910 -2.77 -46.09 33.81
CA GLY A 910 -1.92 -47.28 33.70
C GLY A 910 -0.81 -47.19 32.64
N PHE A 911 -0.50 -46.00 32.11
CA PHE A 911 0.48 -45.80 31.04
C PHE A 911 1.59 -44.82 31.43
N ILE A 912 2.80 -45.05 30.91
CA ILE A 912 3.91 -44.09 31.03
C ILE A 912 4.58 -43.97 29.66
N VAL A 913 4.60 -42.76 29.11
CA VAL A 913 5.29 -42.46 27.86
C VAL A 913 6.73 -42.08 28.19
N SER A 914 7.67 -42.87 27.67
CA SER A 914 9.10 -42.59 27.84
C SER A 914 9.52 -41.36 27.01
N PRO A 915 10.54 -40.59 27.46
CA PRO A 915 11.01 -39.42 26.73
C PRO A 915 11.59 -39.78 25.36
N GLY A 916 11.50 -38.82 24.43
CA GLY A 916 12.03 -38.90 23.07
C GLY A 916 10.95 -38.99 21.99
N GLN A 917 11.17 -38.24 20.91
CA GLN A 917 10.24 -38.07 19.78
C GLN A 917 9.65 -39.39 19.25
N LYS A 918 10.47 -40.41 19.01
CA LYS A 918 10.01 -41.70 18.48
C LYS A 918 9.06 -42.43 19.43
N LYS A 919 9.17 -42.22 20.75
CA LYS A 919 8.31 -42.85 21.76
C LYS A 919 6.97 -42.14 21.88
N TRP A 920 6.98 -40.82 21.84
CA TRP A 920 5.76 -39.99 21.79
C TRP A 920 4.95 -40.26 20.54
N LEU A 921 5.61 -40.33 19.39
CA LEU A 921 4.99 -40.65 18.11
C LEU A 921 4.38 -42.05 18.09
N ARG A 922 5.09 -43.05 18.63
CA ARG A 922 4.55 -44.40 18.80
C ARG A 922 3.33 -44.42 19.72
N PHE A 923 3.39 -43.67 20.82
CA PHE A 923 2.26 -43.52 21.74
C PHE A 923 1.06 -42.84 21.06
N ALA A 924 1.26 -41.73 20.35
CA ALA A 924 0.21 -41.01 19.65
C ALA A 924 -0.50 -41.89 18.60
N ARG A 925 0.25 -42.80 17.96
CA ARG A 925 -0.29 -43.78 17.02
C ARG A 925 -1.07 -44.91 17.70
N GLU A 926 -0.51 -45.49 18.76
CA GLU A 926 -1.03 -46.73 19.37
C GLU A 926 -2.07 -46.46 20.47
N ALA A 927 -2.14 -45.24 21.02
CA ALA A 927 -3.11 -44.85 22.02
C ALA A 927 -4.41 -44.34 21.38
N GLY A 928 -5.55 -44.65 21.99
CA GLY A 928 -6.85 -44.10 21.60
C GLY A 928 -6.95 -42.59 21.86
N TYR A 929 -7.86 -41.92 21.16
CA TYR A 929 -8.09 -40.46 21.22
C TYR A 929 -8.08 -39.91 22.65
N ALA A 930 -8.84 -40.52 23.57
CA ALA A 930 -8.94 -40.09 24.97
C ALA A 930 -7.60 -40.10 25.72
N LEU A 931 -6.74 -41.10 25.48
CA LEU A 931 -5.44 -41.16 26.15
C LEU A 931 -4.47 -40.10 25.60
N VAL A 932 -4.55 -39.80 24.30
CA VAL A 932 -3.75 -38.75 23.66
C VAL A 932 -4.16 -37.38 24.16
N THR A 933 -5.47 -37.11 24.30
CA THR A 933 -5.97 -35.85 24.87
C THR A 933 -5.48 -35.65 26.32
N HIS A 934 -5.55 -36.69 27.16
CA HIS A 934 -5.00 -36.61 28.51
C HIS A 934 -3.47 -36.43 28.54
N ALA A 935 -2.76 -36.97 27.55
CA ALA A 935 -1.34 -36.73 27.39
C ALA A 935 -1.06 -35.24 27.06
N VAL A 936 -1.86 -34.62 26.18
CA VAL A 936 -1.76 -33.20 25.84
C VAL A 936 -1.96 -32.32 27.09
N GLU A 937 -3.05 -32.54 27.82
CA GLU A 937 -3.36 -31.77 29.04
C GLU A 937 -2.23 -31.87 30.06
N LYS A 938 -1.71 -33.09 30.28
CA LYS A 938 -0.62 -33.30 31.24
C LYS A 938 0.69 -32.69 30.77
N THR A 939 0.91 -32.60 29.47
CA THR A 939 2.10 -32.02 28.86
C THR A 939 2.06 -30.49 28.92
N LYS A 940 0.90 -29.85 28.71
CA LYS A 940 0.71 -28.41 28.88
C LYS A 940 1.06 -27.94 30.29
N LEU A 941 0.67 -28.72 31.31
CA LEU A 941 1.02 -28.44 32.70
C LEU A 941 2.53 -28.53 33.00
N VAL A 942 3.30 -29.23 32.16
CA VAL A 942 4.77 -29.28 32.25
C VAL A 942 5.39 -28.08 31.51
N ASP A 943 4.86 -27.70 30.34
CA ASP A 943 5.27 -26.50 29.58
C ASP A 943 5.10 -25.22 30.42
N GLU A 944 3.97 -25.07 31.12
CA GLU A 944 3.70 -23.93 32.01
C GLU A 944 4.65 -23.83 33.22
N ARG A 945 5.26 -24.94 33.65
CA ARG A 945 6.24 -24.96 34.76
C ARG A 945 7.68 -24.67 34.31
N GLU A 946 7.98 -24.80 33.01
CA GLU A 946 9.30 -24.53 32.44
C GLU A 946 9.43 -23.13 31.82
N THR A 947 8.32 -22.39 31.66
CA THR A 947 8.35 -20.94 31.41
C THR A 947 8.83 -20.17 32.65
N PRO A 948 9.91 -19.35 32.57
CA PRO A 948 10.44 -18.65 33.75
C PRO A 948 9.45 -17.59 34.25
N SER A 949 8.86 -17.82 35.43
CA SER A 949 8.19 -16.78 36.19
C SER A 949 9.19 -15.71 36.62
N GLU A 950 8.79 -14.45 36.48
CA GLU A 950 9.28 -13.24 37.15
C GLU A 950 10.47 -13.43 38.09
N ARG A 951 11.64 -12.89 37.70
CA ARG A 951 12.71 -12.62 38.66
C ARG A 951 12.24 -11.47 39.56
N GLU A 952 11.75 -11.85 40.73
CA GLU A 952 11.65 -10.98 41.88
C GLU A 952 12.99 -10.26 42.11
N SER A 953 12.86 -8.94 42.19
CA SER A 953 13.83 -8.01 42.73
C SER A 953 14.10 -8.34 44.19
N ASP A 954 15.35 -8.61 44.53
CA ASP A 954 15.80 -8.35 45.88
C ASP A 954 17.22 -7.77 45.92
N THR A 955 17.34 -6.74 46.77
CA THR A 955 18.54 -6.13 47.34
C THR A 955 19.32 -4.99 46.62
N LEU A 956 19.04 -3.78 47.14
CA LEU A 956 19.99 -2.77 47.67
C LEU A 956 20.44 -1.56 46.79
N ARG A 957 19.66 -0.48 47.01
CA ARG A 957 19.87 0.99 46.98
C ARG A 957 21.29 1.54 47.32
N PRO A 958 21.64 2.82 47.02
CA PRO A 958 20.87 4.07 47.23
C PRO A 958 20.08 4.60 46.03
#